data_AF-A0A353DGK6-F1
#
_entry.id   AF-A0A353DGK6-F1
#
_cell.length_a   1.000
_cell.length_b   1.000
_cell.length_c   1.000
_cell.angle_alpha   90.00
_cell.angle_beta   90.00
_cell.angle_gamma   90.00
#
_symmetry.space_group_name_H-M   'P 1'
#
loop_
_entity.id
_entity.type
_entity.pdbx_description
1 polymer ?
#
loop_
_entity_poly.entity_id
_entity_poly.type
_entity_poly.pdbx_seq_one_letter_code
_entity_poly.pdbx_strand_id
1 'polypeptide(L)'
;MAKKKKPAKKSTANKAVRKVAAKKTAKAPAKKAAKKTVKKAPPKKAAKKAPPKKAAKKAAKKAAKKAPAKKAPAKKTAKKAPARKAPAKKTAKKTPAKKTAKKAPAKKAAKKAAKKAPAKKAPKKTPTKKAASSGEAVKITSAATEAPKKPKGKKPKNRIDTPEIQEKIRELIKLAKEQEYLTYDDIHEILPKNLVEEDDISAILERLRQMEFDIIDASEVDRFKDRKRGDLDTEEETKDQKLDILDDPVRMYLKQMGQVPLLTREQEVEISKRIEDAEIEVQKYLHLFGFTASGYLALADKLMRGKERFDRVILDKKIESRERYMKALPKLCEQVRTLHEETTEIFKKLSVKSPRGKKKLEANMEKNLQSVTRLYTRFYFKQKVIEDFCDVVEDYQGKIWKYSRKKSDEAETAIRELQLESWHTVENFEETNSNLHIWMRKALKAKTEMVEANLRLVISIAKKYTNRGLSFLDLIQEGNMGLMKAVEKFEYRRGYKFSTYATWWIRQAITRSIADQARTIRIPVHMIETINKLMRVQKQLVQEYGREPTPDEIAEEIHLPVERVRAVLKMAQQPISLQAPVGDSDDTSFGDFIEDKSAENPMEEAGFAMLKDKIIEVLDTLTEREREVLEQRFGLKDGYSRTLEEVGRQFQVTRERIRQIEAKALRKMRHPTRIRKLEGFIELPM
;
A
#
# COMPACT_ATOMS: atom_id res chain seq x y z
N MET A 1 15.54 57.28 8.83
CA MET A 1 16.87 57.94 8.81
C MET A 1 17.98 56.90 8.67
N ALA A 2 19.13 57.31 8.12
CA ALA A 2 20.50 56.76 8.26
C ALA A 2 20.79 55.23 8.40
N LYS A 3 21.54 54.72 7.40
CA LYS A 3 22.70 53.79 7.49
C LYS A 3 22.44 52.34 7.97
N LYS A 4 22.56 51.31 7.10
CA LYS A 4 23.79 50.70 6.52
C LYS A 4 24.71 49.99 7.55
N LYS A 5 24.73 48.64 7.55
CA LYS A 5 25.86 47.83 6.97
C LYS A 5 25.63 46.29 6.94
N LYS A 6 25.88 45.73 5.75
CA LYS A 6 26.24 44.33 5.39
C LYS A 6 27.76 44.11 5.64
N PRO A 7 28.42 42.95 5.40
CA PRO A 7 27.98 41.57 5.06
C PRO A 7 28.84 40.44 5.75
N ALA A 8 29.00 39.28 5.07
CA ALA A 8 29.96 38.15 5.25
C ALA A 8 29.55 37.05 6.26
N LYS A 9 29.26 35.77 5.90
CA LYS A 9 29.46 34.89 4.72
C LYS A 9 30.84 34.19 4.63
N LYS A 10 30.81 32.84 4.46
CA LYS A 10 31.92 31.84 4.35
C LYS A 10 32.54 31.37 5.69
N SER A 11 32.99 30.11 5.87
CA SER A 11 32.77 28.87 5.09
C SER A 11 33.26 27.57 5.78
N THR A 12 32.57 26.46 5.50
CA THR A 12 33.09 25.07 5.32
C THR A 12 33.99 24.35 6.38
N ALA A 13 33.48 23.21 6.87
CA ALA A 13 34.21 21.97 7.20
C ALA A 13 35.20 22.01 8.42
N ASN A 14 35.67 20.89 8.99
CA ASN A 14 35.65 19.47 8.56
C ASN A 14 35.72 18.46 9.75
N LYS A 15 35.43 17.19 9.44
CA LYS A 15 35.72 15.91 10.14
C LYS A 15 36.42 15.86 11.54
N ALA A 16 35.64 15.40 12.53
CA ALA A 16 35.68 14.02 13.11
C ALA A 16 36.72 13.56 14.19
N VAL A 17 36.38 12.38 14.77
CA VAL A 17 37.20 11.38 15.51
C VAL A 17 37.21 11.37 17.06
N ARG A 18 36.38 10.46 17.63
CA ARG A 18 36.60 9.52 18.78
C ARG A 18 37.68 9.79 19.84
N LYS A 19 37.28 9.69 21.14
CA LYS A 19 37.78 8.81 22.25
C LYS A 19 37.38 9.39 23.64
N VAL A 20 37.39 8.72 24.81
CA VAL A 20 37.18 7.32 25.31
C VAL A 20 37.16 7.39 26.87
N ALA A 21 36.61 6.37 27.57
CA ALA A 21 36.57 6.18 29.05
C ALA A 21 35.60 7.10 29.83
N ALA A 22 34.82 6.70 30.86
CA ALA A 22 34.90 5.68 31.95
C ALA A 22 35.71 6.15 33.18
N LYS A 23 35.27 5.94 34.45
CA LYS A 23 35.04 4.64 35.14
C LYS A 23 34.37 4.78 36.53
N LYS A 24 33.67 3.71 36.98
CA LYS A 24 33.53 3.22 38.40
C LYS A 24 32.77 4.12 39.41
N THR A 25 32.22 3.66 40.55
CA THR A 25 32.05 2.33 41.24
C THR A 25 30.66 2.34 41.96
N ALA A 26 30.17 1.45 42.85
CA ALA A 26 30.64 0.30 43.67
C ALA A 26 29.52 -0.81 43.67
N LYS A 27 29.24 -1.72 44.63
CA LYS A 27 29.81 -2.16 45.94
C LYS A 27 29.38 -3.64 46.22
N ALA A 28 29.96 -4.33 47.21
CA ALA A 28 29.55 -5.65 47.77
C ALA A 28 30.04 -5.74 49.25
N PRO A 29 30.06 -6.86 50.03
CA PRO A 29 30.14 -8.32 49.73
C PRO A 29 28.74 -9.03 49.82
N ALA A 30 28.48 -10.34 50.09
CA ALA A 30 29.22 -11.53 50.61
C ALA A 30 28.51 -12.85 50.15
N LYS A 31 28.81 -14.11 50.57
CA LYS A 31 29.77 -14.68 51.55
C LYS A 31 30.49 -15.96 51.03
N LYS A 32 30.36 -17.19 51.58
CA LYS A 32 31.29 -18.33 51.31
C LYS A 32 30.78 -19.76 51.68
N ALA A 33 31.19 -20.78 50.90
CA ALA A 33 31.34 -22.25 51.20
C ALA A 33 30.09 -23.20 51.33
N ALA A 34 30.16 -24.54 51.08
CA ALA A 34 31.05 -25.36 50.20
C ALA A 34 30.64 -26.88 50.03
N LYS A 35 30.81 -27.42 48.80
CA LYS A 35 31.24 -28.80 48.36
C LYS A 35 30.38 -30.10 48.54
N LYS A 36 30.56 -31.01 47.55
CA LYS A 36 30.39 -32.51 47.49
C LYS A 36 28.96 -33.11 47.38
N THR A 37 28.69 -34.25 46.69
CA THR A 37 29.22 -34.86 45.42
C THR A 37 28.37 -36.08 44.93
N VAL A 38 28.22 -36.27 43.60
CA VAL A 38 28.25 -37.55 42.83
C VAL A 38 27.04 -38.53 42.74
N LYS A 39 26.93 -39.13 41.53
CA LYS A 39 26.31 -40.41 41.06
C LYS A 39 24.92 -40.45 40.40
N LYS A 40 24.82 -41.30 39.35
CA LYS A 40 23.65 -41.66 38.52
C LYS A 40 23.19 -43.09 38.88
N ALA A 41 21.88 -43.40 38.78
CA ALA A 41 21.32 -44.59 38.10
C ALA A 41 19.77 -44.63 38.16
N PRO A 42 19.05 -45.15 37.13
CA PRO A 42 17.59 -45.43 37.13
C PRO A 42 17.30 -46.96 37.23
N PRO A 43 16.03 -47.44 37.19
CA PRO A 43 15.44 -47.86 35.89
C PRO A 43 13.87 -47.75 35.78
N LYS A 44 13.30 -48.39 34.74
CA LYS A 44 11.86 -48.45 34.36
C LYS A 44 11.22 -49.83 34.65
N LYS A 45 9.89 -49.95 34.40
CA LYS A 45 9.03 -51.15 34.12
C LYS A 45 8.04 -51.53 35.25
N ALA A 46 6.90 -52.21 35.03
CA ALA A 46 5.99 -52.39 33.86
C ALA A 46 4.71 -53.18 34.27
N ALA A 47 3.77 -53.41 33.32
CA ALA A 47 2.67 -54.41 33.36
C ALA A 47 1.47 -54.11 34.31
N LYS A 48 0.36 -54.88 34.35
CA LYS A 48 -0.67 -55.27 33.34
C LYS A 48 -1.82 -56.03 34.07
N LYS A 49 -3.10 -55.75 33.74
CA LYS A 49 -4.34 -56.59 33.89
C LYS A 49 -4.45 -57.67 35.02
N ALA A 50 -5.48 -57.60 35.90
CA ALA A 50 -6.38 -58.71 36.30
C ALA A 50 -7.55 -58.28 37.28
N PRO A 51 -8.68 -59.04 37.40
CA PRO A 51 -9.84 -58.78 38.30
C PRO A 51 -10.01 -59.95 39.36
N PRO A 52 -11.19 -60.39 39.92
CA PRO A 52 -12.61 -59.92 39.96
C PRO A 52 -13.35 -60.08 41.36
N LYS A 53 -14.71 -60.10 41.36
CA LYS A 53 -15.73 -60.45 42.43
C LYS A 53 -16.20 -59.26 43.31
N LYS A 54 -17.43 -59.11 43.85
CA LYS A 54 -18.81 -59.73 43.95
C LYS A 54 -19.24 -59.66 45.45
N ALA A 55 -20.50 -59.71 45.94
CA ALA A 55 -21.90 -59.37 45.54
C ALA A 55 -22.90 -60.33 46.28
N ALA A 56 -24.14 -60.03 46.71
CA ALA A 56 -24.95 -58.80 46.89
C ALA A 56 -26.29 -59.15 47.66
N LYS A 57 -27.17 -58.17 47.99
CA LYS A 57 -28.52 -58.36 48.62
C LYS A 57 -29.56 -57.44 47.92
N LYS A 58 -30.71 -57.91 47.39
CA LYS A 58 -32.03 -58.34 47.99
C LYS A 58 -32.98 -57.15 48.36
N ALA A 59 -34.31 -57.15 48.11
CA ALA A 59 -35.21 -58.04 47.33
C ALA A 59 -36.67 -57.50 47.15
N ALA A 60 -37.42 -58.05 46.17
CA ALA A 60 -38.90 -58.26 46.08
C ALA A 60 -39.92 -57.07 45.92
N LYS A 61 -41.22 -57.23 45.53
CA LYS A 61 -41.94 -58.12 44.54
C LYS A 61 -43.49 -57.85 44.51
N LYS A 62 -44.14 -57.64 43.35
CA LYS A 62 -45.57 -57.93 42.94
C LYS A 62 -45.92 -57.17 41.62
N ALA A 63 -46.83 -57.54 40.70
CA ALA A 63 -47.43 -58.83 40.28
C ALA A 63 -48.26 -58.71 38.97
N ALA A 64 -48.41 -59.80 38.16
CA ALA A 64 -49.26 -59.92 36.94
C ALA A 64 -48.86 -59.01 35.73
N LYS A 65 -49.40 -58.99 34.49
CA LYS A 65 -50.23 -59.80 33.52
C LYS A 65 -50.01 -59.11 32.13
N LYS A 66 -50.12 -59.61 30.88
CA LYS A 66 -50.37 -60.89 30.14
C LYS A 66 -49.70 -60.73 28.73
N ALA A 67 -49.82 -61.69 27.78
CA ALA A 67 -49.35 -61.64 26.36
C ALA A 67 -50.36 -62.42 25.43
N PRO A 68 -50.15 -62.78 24.11
CA PRO A 68 -48.88 -63.14 23.41
C PRO A 68 -48.71 -62.92 21.86
N ALA A 69 -47.49 -63.21 21.33
CA ALA A 69 -47.13 -63.77 19.98
C ALA A 69 -47.32 -62.91 18.69
N LYS A 70 -46.52 -62.94 17.59
CA LYS A 70 -45.22 -63.57 17.13
C LYS A 70 -44.36 -62.45 16.41
N LYS A 71 -43.36 -62.58 15.50
CA LYS A 71 -42.55 -63.62 14.78
C LYS A 71 -41.23 -62.97 14.23
N ALA A 72 -40.30 -63.74 13.61
CA ALA A 72 -39.12 -63.31 12.80
C ALA A 72 -38.78 -64.40 11.72
N PRO A 73 -37.61 -64.50 11.01
CA PRO A 73 -36.44 -63.60 10.81
C PRO A 73 -35.79 -63.53 9.37
N ALA A 74 -34.91 -62.53 9.15
CA ALA A 74 -33.61 -62.47 8.42
C ALA A 74 -33.25 -63.14 7.04
N LYS A 75 -32.36 -62.43 6.28
CA LYS A 75 -31.07 -62.86 5.63
C LYS A 75 -30.96 -62.83 4.07
N LYS A 76 -29.72 -62.64 3.57
CA LYS A 76 -29.18 -62.71 2.16
C LYS A 76 -29.44 -61.50 1.22
N THR A 77 -28.79 -61.38 0.04
CA THR A 77 -27.40 -60.88 -0.21
C THR A 77 -27.06 -60.75 -1.71
N ALA A 78 -26.27 -59.72 -2.08
CA ALA A 78 -25.26 -59.66 -3.18
C ALA A 78 -25.63 -59.38 -4.67
N LYS A 79 -24.91 -58.38 -5.24
CA LYS A 79 -24.35 -58.28 -6.64
C LYS A 79 -25.36 -58.14 -7.82
N LYS A 80 -25.04 -57.57 -9.01
CA LYS A 80 -23.82 -56.96 -9.61
C LYS A 80 -24.24 -55.94 -10.72
N ALA A 81 -23.31 -55.11 -11.22
CA ALA A 81 -23.45 -54.23 -12.41
C ALA A 81 -22.53 -54.75 -13.57
N PRO A 82 -22.23 -54.05 -14.72
CA PRO A 82 -22.68 -52.74 -15.27
C PRO A 82 -22.89 -52.71 -16.84
N ALA A 83 -22.92 -51.49 -17.47
CA ALA A 83 -22.25 -51.10 -18.76
C ALA A 83 -23.04 -50.55 -20.00
N ARG A 84 -23.28 -49.22 -20.04
CA ARG A 84 -22.81 -48.21 -21.04
C ARG A 84 -22.74 -48.55 -22.57
N LYS A 85 -23.55 -47.86 -23.42
CA LYS A 85 -23.15 -47.15 -24.70
C LYS A 85 -24.31 -46.39 -25.41
N ALA A 86 -23.97 -45.60 -26.45
CA ALA A 86 -24.81 -44.84 -27.42
C ALA A 86 -24.26 -45.10 -28.87
N PRO A 87 -24.64 -44.49 -30.04
CA PRO A 87 -25.32 -43.18 -30.31
C PRO A 87 -26.21 -43.03 -31.62
N ALA A 88 -26.56 -41.77 -31.98
CA ALA A 88 -26.62 -41.17 -33.37
C ALA A 88 -27.92 -40.96 -34.23
N LYS A 89 -28.54 -39.75 -34.11
CA LYS A 89 -28.71 -38.64 -35.13
C LYS A 89 -29.55 -38.74 -36.45
N LYS A 90 -30.26 -37.60 -36.78
CA LYS A 90 -30.91 -37.11 -38.05
C LYS A 90 -32.40 -37.50 -38.31
N THR A 91 -33.29 -36.78 -39.04
CA THR A 91 -33.59 -35.34 -39.42
C THR A 91 -34.88 -35.30 -40.30
N ALA A 92 -35.63 -34.21 -40.62
CA ALA A 92 -35.93 -32.86 -40.07
C ALA A 92 -36.84 -32.04 -41.06
N LYS A 93 -37.26 -30.79 -40.71
CA LYS A 93 -37.70 -29.64 -41.59
C LYS A 93 -39.15 -29.59 -42.14
N LYS A 94 -40.02 -28.67 -41.64
CA LYS A 94 -40.92 -27.71 -42.39
C LYS A 94 -41.95 -26.95 -41.50
N THR A 95 -42.48 -25.84 -42.03
CA THR A 95 -43.63 -24.96 -41.61
C THR A 95 -44.28 -24.40 -42.92
N PRO A 96 -45.18 -23.38 -43.02
CA PRO A 96 -45.91 -22.52 -42.05
C PRO A 96 -47.40 -22.16 -42.41
N ALA A 97 -47.96 -21.12 -41.74
CA ALA A 97 -48.95 -20.09 -42.21
C ALA A 97 -50.41 -20.12 -41.63
N LYS A 98 -51.27 -19.06 -41.71
CA LYS A 98 -51.17 -17.56 -41.59
C LYS A 98 -52.55 -16.90 -41.91
N LYS A 99 -52.92 -15.74 -41.31
CA LYS A 99 -53.71 -14.55 -41.83
C LYS A 99 -54.61 -13.89 -40.74
N THR A 100 -55.09 -12.62 -40.83
CA THR A 100 -55.41 -11.80 -42.04
C THR A 100 -55.14 -10.27 -42.03
N ALA A 101 -55.63 -9.49 -41.05
CA ALA A 101 -56.07 -8.08 -41.23
C ALA A 101 -55.60 -7.14 -40.10
N LYS A 102 -55.57 -5.79 -40.14
CA LYS A 102 -55.73 -4.65 -41.11
C LYS A 102 -54.78 -3.51 -40.59
N LYS A 103 -54.62 -2.25 -41.05
CA LYS A 103 -55.23 -1.32 -42.03
C LYS A 103 -54.07 -0.53 -42.74
N ALA A 104 -54.29 0.66 -43.30
CA ALA A 104 -53.34 1.59 -43.96
C ALA A 104 -54.00 3.02 -44.05
N PRO A 105 -53.49 4.08 -44.75
CA PRO A 105 -52.32 4.24 -45.67
C PRO A 105 -51.47 5.53 -45.41
N ALA A 106 -50.74 6.16 -46.36
CA ALA A 106 -49.52 5.81 -47.14
C ALA A 106 -49.05 7.07 -47.94
N LYS A 107 -47.75 7.31 -48.27
CA LYS A 107 -47.14 7.03 -49.60
C LYS A 107 -45.68 7.57 -49.74
N LYS A 108 -44.78 6.72 -50.32
CA LYS A 108 -43.77 6.95 -51.40
C LYS A 108 -42.71 8.09 -51.32
N ALA A 109 -41.46 7.95 -51.81
CA ALA A 109 -40.70 6.85 -52.48
C ALA A 109 -39.15 7.04 -52.35
N ALA A 110 -38.31 6.24 -53.05
CA ALA A 110 -36.83 6.25 -52.95
C ALA A 110 -36.12 5.63 -54.19
N LYS A 111 -34.75 5.64 -54.21
CA LYS A 111 -33.71 5.17 -55.19
C LYS A 111 -32.93 6.35 -55.84
N LYS A 112 -31.65 6.30 -56.31
CA LYS A 112 -30.58 5.29 -56.59
C LYS A 112 -29.21 6.08 -56.55
N ALA A 113 -28.08 5.69 -55.94
CA ALA A 113 -27.07 4.65 -56.23
C ALA A 113 -25.80 5.05 -57.06
N ALA A 114 -24.60 4.86 -56.45
CA ALA A 114 -23.31 4.35 -57.01
C ALA A 114 -22.14 5.25 -57.54
N LYS A 115 -20.91 4.94 -57.03
CA LYS A 115 -19.50 5.16 -57.53
C LYS A 115 -18.89 6.59 -57.62
N LYS A 116 -17.56 6.82 -57.76
CA LYS A 116 -16.33 6.38 -56.99
C LYS A 116 -15.04 7.12 -57.45
N ALA A 117 -14.40 7.97 -56.61
CA ALA A 117 -13.03 8.55 -56.74
C ALA A 117 -12.79 9.53 -57.95
N PRO A 118 -11.64 10.26 -58.11
CA PRO A 118 -10.37 10.29 -57.33
C PRO A 118 -9.69 11.68 -57.02
N ALA A 119 -8.68 11.61 -56.14
CA ALA A 119 -7.43 12.39 -55.92
C ALA A 119 -7.12 13.84 -56.45
N LYS A 120 -6.56 14.65 -55.52
CA LYS A 120 -5.41 15.60 -55.61
C LYS A 120 -5.28 16.63 -56.78
N LYS A 121 -5.40 17.93 -56.42
CA LYS A 121 -4.27 18.92 -56.32
C LYS A 121 -4.80 20.32 -55.91
N ALA A 122 -3.91 21.21 -55.46
CA ALA A 122 -4.19 22.62 -55.20
C ALA A 122 -3.71 23.54 -56.35
N PRO A 123 -4.21 24.77 -56.43
CA PRO A 123 -3.29 25.91 -56.60
C PRO A 123 -3.56 27.07 -55.60
N LYS A 124 -2.77 28.15 -55.74
CA LYS A 124 -2.68 29.31 -54.83
C LYS A 124 -3.63 30.46 -55.21
N LYS A 125 -3.96 31.28 -54.21
CA LYS A 125 -4.05 32.77 -54.20
C LYS A 125 -4.67 33.52 -55.40
N THR A 126 -5.80 34.20 -55.13
CA THR A 126 -6.06 35.66 -55.23
C THR A 126 -5.25 36.53 -56.23
N PRO A 127 -5.84 37.59 -56.85
CA PRO A 127 -6.90 38.46 -56.29
C PRO A 127 -8.11 38.65 -57.26
N THR A 128 -9.18 39.40 -56.96
CA THR A 128 -9.29 40.87 -56.81
C THR A 128 -10.28 41.32 -55.71
N LYS A 129 -10.22 42.61 -55.32
CA LYS A 129 -11.12 43.25 -54.35
C LYS A 129 -11.30 44.74 -54.67
N LYS A 130 -12.55 45.21 -54.78
CA LYS A 130 -13.11 46.57 -54.54
C LYS A 130 -14.56 46.55 -55.05
N ALA A 131 -15.63 46.86 -54.32
CA ALA A 131 -15.90 47.73 -53.17
C ALA A 131 -16.18 49.21 -53.53
N ALA A 132 -17.39 49.62 -53.22
CA ALA A 132 -18.01 50.95 -53.29
C ALA A 132 -19.12 50.98 -52.21
N SER A 133 -19.53 52.10 -51.63
CA SER A 133 -19.08 53.50 -51.77
C SER A 133 -19.38 54.29 -50.48
N SER A 134 -18.64 55.38 -50.26
CA SER A 134 -18.97 56.42 -49.27
C SER A 134 -18.27 57.74 -49.66
N GLY A 135 -19.04 58.76 -50.02
CA GLY A 135 -18.55 60.13 -50.28
C GLY A 135 -17.99 60.42 -51.68
N GLU A 136 -18.62 61.36 -52.38
CA GLU A 136 -18.04 62.21 -53.43
C GLU A 136 -17.26 63.38 -52.80
N ALA A 137 -16.34 64.13 -53.43
CA ALA A 137 -15.57 64.05 -54.68
C ALA A 137 -14.27 64.91 -54.43
N VAL A 138 -13.26 65.14 -55.30
CA VAL A 138 -13.22 65.54 -56.72
C VAL A 138 -11.82 65.26 -57.34
N LYS A 139 -11.79 64.50 -58.45
CA LYS A 139 -11.03 64.69 -59.72
C LYS A 139 -9.59 65.30 -59.72
N ILE A 140 -8.60 64.56 -60.29
CA ILE A 140 -7.75 64.93 -61.48
C ILE A 140 -6.73 63.81 -61.83
N THR A 141 -6.19 63.85 -63.06
CA THR A 141 -5.31 62.88 -63.78
C THR A 141 -3.83 62.90 -63.31
N SER A 142 -2.82 62.13 -63.77
CA SER A 142 -2.58 61.11 -64.85
C SER A 142 -1.27 60.35 -64.48
N ALA A 143 -1.13 59.01 -64.59
CA ALA A 143 -0.83 58.15 -65.77
C ALA A 143 0.66 58.06 -66.22
N ALA A 144 1.15 56.82 -66.46
CA ALA A 144 2.42 56.42 -67.13
C ALA A 144 3.76 56.70 -66.36
N THR A 145 4.92 56.06 -66.60
CA THR A 145 5.33 54.94 -67.50
C THR A 145 6.49 54.08 -66.89
N GLU A 146 7.22 53.31 -67.71
CA GLU A 146 8.17 52.24 -67.34
C GLU A 146 9.59 52.66 -66.87
N ALA A 147 10.38 51.62 -66.55
CA ALA A 147 11.80 51.50 -66.13
C ALA A 147 12.83 52.09 -67.15
N PRO A 148 14.20 52.00 -67.00
CA PRO A 148 14.97 51.05 -66.16
C PRO A 148 16.39 51.45 -65.63
N LYS A 149 17.08 50.44 -65.03
CA LYS A 149 18.56 50.24 -64.87
C LYS A 149 19.35 51.00 -63.77
N LYS A 150 20.48 50.37 -63.40
CA LYS A 150 21.57 50.76 -62.46
C LYS A 150 22.63 51.64 -63.20
N PRO A 151 23.68 52.27 -62.58
CA PRO A 151 24.27 51.99 -61.24
C PRO A 151 24.84 53.18 -60.40
N LYS A 152 25.27 52.84 -59.16
CA LYS A 152 26.34 53.42 -58.31
C LYS A 152 26.85 54.87 -58.53
N GLY A 153 26.74 55.69 -57.48
CA GLY A 153 27.55 56.89 -57.20
C GLY A 153 28.04 56.93 -55.75
N LYS A 154 29.05 57.76 -55.42
CA LYS A 154 29.63 57.90 -54.05
C LYS A 154 29.13 59.17 -53.33
N LYS A 155 29.00 59.13 -52.00
CA LYS A 155 28.79 60.33 -51.16
C LYS A 155 30.09 61.17 -51.02
N PRO A 156 29.99 62.51 -50.86
CA PRO A 156 31.01 63.33 -50.19
C PRO A 156 30.94 63.15 -48.65
N LYS A 157 31.79 63.85 -47.88
CA LYS A 157 31.93 63.68 -46.41
C LYS A 157 31.00 64.60 -45.61
N ASN A 158 30.44 64.10 -44.51
CA ASN A 158 29.61 64.85 -43.55
C ASN A 158 30.46 65.66 -42.53
N ARG A 159 29.84 66.62 -41.84
CA ARG A 159 30.48 67.56 -40.87
C ARG A 159 30.59 67.04 -39.41
N ILE A 160 30.24 65.78 -39.18
CA ILE A 160 29.91 65.19 -37.87
C ILE A 160 31.05 65.19 -36.83
N ASP A 161 32.31 65.23 -37.25
CA ASP A 161 33.47 65.06 -36.35
C ASP A 161 34.06 66.39 -35.81
N THR A 162 33.22 67.41 -35.58
CA THR A 162 33.62 68.57 -34.76
C THR A 162 33.67 68.19 -33.27
N PRO A 163 34.61 68.75 -32.49
CA PRO A 163 34.84 68.32 -31.10
C PRO A 163 33.62 68.57 -30.19
N GLU A 164 32.94 69.71 -30.37
CA GLU A 164 31.75 70.10 -29.59
C GLU A 164 30.57 69.14 -29.78
N ILE A 165 30.41 68.57 -30.98
CA ILE A 165 29.38 67.56 -31.25
C ILE A 165 29.79 66.22 -30.62
N GLN A 166 31.08 65.85 -30.64
CA GLN A 166 31.54 64.63 -29.98
C GLN A 166 31.37 64.66 -28.45
N GLU A 167 31.46 65.82 -27.79
CA GLU A 167 31.21 65.91 -26.34
C GLU A 167 29.73 65.70 -26.00
N LYS A 168 28.81 66.36 -26.73
CA LYS A 168 27.35 66.14 -26.60
C LYS A 168 26.95 64.70 -26.91
N ILE A 169 27.57 64.05 -27.89
CA ILE A 169 27.37 62.62 -28.16
C ILE A 169 27.84 61.75 -26.97
N ARG A 170 28.93 62.10 -26.26
CA ARG A 170 29.34 61.36 -25.04
C ARG A 170 28.34 61.53 -23.90
N GLU A 171 27.74 62.72 -23.77
CA GLU A 171 26.70 63.00 -22.77
C GLU A 171 25.42 62.19 -23.04
N LEU A 172 24.94 62.16 -24.30
CA LEU A 172 23.84 61.30 -24.74
C LEU A 172 24.15 59.81 -24.50
N ILE A 173 25.38 59.35 -24.79
CA ILE A 173 25.81 57.96 -24.51
C ILE A 173 25.86 57.67 -23.00
N LYS A 174 26.13 58.66 -22.14
CA LYS A 174 26.11 58.49 -20.69
C LYS A 174 24.66 58.33 -20.19
N LEU A 175 23.74 59.19 -20.63
CA LEU A 175 22.32 59.08 -20.30
C LEU A 175 21.71 57.77 -20.81
N ALA A 176 21.97 57.40 -22.06
CA ALA A 176 21.49 56.13 -22.63
C ALA A 176 22.05 54.89 -21.92
N LYS A 177 23.24 54.97 -21.29
CA LYS A 177 23.79 53.91 -20.41
C LYS A 177 23.21 53.91 -18.99
N GLU A 178 22.65 55.02 -18.53
CA GLU A 178 22.01 55.12 -17.21
C GLU A 178 20.51 54.78 -17.27
N GLN A 179 19.85 54.99 -18.42
CA GLN A 179 18.42 54.72 -18.62
C GLN A 179 18.11 53.50 -19.50
N GLU A 180 19.08 53.00 -20.28
CA GLU A 180 18.94 51.95 -21.34
C GLU A 180 18.02 52.30 -22.53
N TYR A 181 17.34 53.45 -22.50
CA TYR A 181 16.65 54.06 -23.64
C TYR A 181 17.07 55.53 -23.76
N LEU A 182 16.70 56.18 -24.87
CA LEU A 182 16.88 57.61 -25.11
C LEU A 182 15.67 58.17 -25.85
N THR A 183 15.15 59.34 -25.48
CA THR A 183 14.01 59.95 -26.19
C THR A 183 14.44 60.95 -27.27
N TYR A 184 13.54 61.21 -28.23
CA TYR A 184 13.74 62.27 -29.21
C TYR A 184 13.82 63.67 -28.57
N ASP A 185 13.15 63.88 -27.44
CA ASP A 185 13.23 65.14 -26.70
C ASP A 185 14.58 65.31 -25.98
N ASP A 186 15.13 64.27 -25.34
CA ASP A 186 16.47 64.30 -24.72
C ASP A 186 17.55 64.71 -25.76
N ILE A 187 17.45 64.16 -26.97
CA ILE A 187 18.37 64.43 -28.09
C ILE A 187 18.26 65.89 -28.54
N HIS A 188 17.05 66.45 -28.54
CA HIS A 188 16.73 67.80 -29.00
C HIS A 188 16.98 68.88 -27.93
N GLU A 189 16.99 68.53 -26.64
CA GLU A 189 17.45 69.42 -25.55
C GLU A 189 18.98 69.53 -25.51
N ILE A 190 19.70 68.41 -25.69
CA ILE A 190 21.17 68.36 -25.60
C ILE A 190 21.87 68.85 -26.89
N LEU A 191 21.16 68.93 -28.03
CA LEU A 191 21.64 69.48 -29.29
C LEU A 191 20.98 70.85 -29.60
N PRO A 192 21.64 71.99 -29.30
CA PRO A 192 21.06 73.31 -29.54
C PRO A 192 20.81 73.59 -31.02
N LYS A 193 19.62 74.09 -31.34
CA LYS A 193 19.11 74.40 -32.70
C LYS A 193 20.00 75.27 -33.58
N ASN A 194 20.97 75.98 -33.02
CA ASN A 194 21.84 76.91 -33.74
C ASN A 194 23.08 76.26 -34.37
N LEU A 195 23.32 74.95 -34.17
CA LEU A 195 24.57 74.28 -34.58
C LEU A 195 24.41 73.00 -35.43
N VAL A 196 23.19 72.57 -35.79
CA VAL A 196 22.98 71.28 -36.48
C VAL A 196 21.95 71.38 -37.60
N GLU A 197 22.31 70.90 -38.79
CA GLU A 197 21.39 70.72 -39.93
C GLU A 197 20.63 69.38 -39.81
N GLU A 198 19.44 69.27 -40.42
CA GLU A 198 18.55 68.10 -40.26
C GLU A 198 19.19 66.77 -40.76
N ASP A 199 20.10 66.86 -41.73
CA ASP A 199 20.94 65.75 -42.22
C ASP A 199 21.98 65.28 -41.17
N ASP A 200 22.54 66.19 -40.37
CA ASP A 200 23.51 65.83 -39.32
C ASP A 200 22.80 65.25 -38.08
N ILE A 201 21.60 65.74 -37.71
CA ILE A 201 20.73 65.08 -36.72
C ILE A 201 20.43 63.64 -37.17
N SER A 202 20.04 63.46 -38.43
CA SER A 202 19.76 62.14 -39.02
C SER A 202 20.96 61.19 -38.93
N ALA A 203 22.18 61.71 -39.12
CA ALA A 203 23.40 60.91 -39.00
C ALA A 203 23.82 60.61 -37.55
N ILE A 204 23.52 61.49 -36.59
CA ILE A 204 23.71 61.23 -35.15
C ILE A 204 22.75 60.13 -34.68
N LEU A 205 21.48 60.19 -35.09
CA LEU A 205 20.48 59.15 -34.82
C LEU A 205 20.91 57.79 -35.39
N GLU A 206 21.46 57.75 -36.59
CA GLU A 206 22.00 56.52 -37.20
C GLU A 206 23.19 55.96 -36.39
N ARG A 207 24.09 56.83 -35.92
CA ARG A 207 25.26 56.45 -35.11
C ARG A 207 24.87 55.94 -33.72
N LEU A 208 23.82 56.48 -33.11
CA LEU A 208 23.27 56.01 -31.83
C LEU A 208 22.59 54.65 -31.98
N ARG A 209 21.78 54.45 -33.04
CA ARG A 209 21.20 53.12 -33.38
C ARG A 209 22.25 52.05 -33.63
N GLN A 210 23.39 52.41 -34.24
CA GLN A 210 24.53 51.50 -34.43
C GLN A 210 25.26 51.10 -33.14
N MET A 211 24.96 51.74 -32.00
CA MET A 211 25.48 51.38 -30.67
C MET A 211 24.43 50.67 -29.80
N GLU A 212 23.39 50.10 -30.42
CA GLU A 212 22.36 49.25 -29.79
C GLU A 212 21.51 49.97 -28.71
N PHE A 213 21.38 51.30 -28.80
CA PHE A 213 20.45 52.07 -27.98
C PHE A 213 19.08 52.22 -28.67
N ASP A 214 18.01 51.82 -27.98
CA ASP A 214 16.64 52.06 -28.44
C ASP A 214 16.28 53.54 -28.28
N ILE A 215 15.93 54.18 -29.40
CA ILE A 215 15.44 55.57 -29.45
C ILE A 215 13.91 55.55 -29.51
N ILE A 216 13.27 56.05 -28.45
CA ILE A 216 11.85 55.85 -28.17
C ILE A 216 11.12 57.20 -28.15
N ASP A 217 9.88 57.26 -28.61
CA ASP A 217 9.05 58.46 -28.43
C ASP A 217 8.67 58.65 -26.95
N ALA A 218 8.50 59.90 -26.51
CA ALA A 218 8.12 60.20 -25.12
C ALA A 218 6.80 59.49 -24.71
N SER A 219 5.87 59.29 -25.65
CA SER A 219 4.62 58.55 -25.41
C SER A 219 4.78 57.01 -25.32
N GLU A 220 5.96 56.47 -25.63
CA GLU A 220 6.27 55.03 -25.58
C GLU A 220 7.19 54.61 -24.44
N VAL A 221 7.79 55.57 -23.73
CA VAL A 221 8.67 55.32 -22.56
C VAL A 221 7.99 54.45 -21.50
N ASP A 222 6.74 54.72 -21.13
CA ASP A 222 6.05 53.92 -20.11
C ASP A 222 5.66 52.53 -20.65
N ARG A 223 5.32 52.42 -21.95
CA ARG A 223 5.14 51.14 -22.65
C ARG A 223 6.43 50.34 -22.83
N PHE A 224 7.61 50.94 -22.62
CA PHE A 224 8.90 50.26 -22.54
C PHE A 224 9.20 49.81 -21.11
N LYS A 225 8.97 50.68 -20.12
CA LYS A 225 9.10 50.37 -18.68
C LYS A 225 8.20 49.21 -18.26
N ASP A 226 6.94 49.19 -18.70
CA ASP A 226 6.00 48.10 -18.39
C ASP A 226 6.37 46.79 -19.10
N ARG A 227 6.92 46.83 -20.32
CA ARG A 227 7.49 45.65 -20.97
C ARG A 227 8.68 45.08 -20.19
N LYS A 228 9.58 45.94 -19.72
CA LYS A 228 10.76 45.51 -18.95
C LYS A 228 10.41 45.06 -17.53
N ARG A 229 9.34 45.59 -16.93
CA ARG A 229 8.71 44.98 -15.74
C ARG A 229 8.19 43.59 -16.04
N GLY A 230 7.38 43.43 -17.10
CA GLY A 230 6.85 42.13 -17.50
C GLY A 230 7.94 41.08 -17.79
N ASP A 231 9.10 41.48 -18.32
CA ASP A 231 10.25 40.59 -18.56
C ASP A 231 10.95 40.17 -17.24
N LEU A 232 11.06 41.09 -16.28
CA LEU A 232 11.53 40.80 -14.91
C LEU A 232 10.55 39.91 -14.13
N ASP A 233 9.26 40.19 -14.24
CA ASP A 233 8.19 39.37 -13.66
C ASP A 233 8.16 37.98 -14.32
N THR A 234 8.42 37.88 -15.63
CA THR A 234 8.61 36.59 -16.33
C THR A 234 9.85 35.84 -15.83
N GLU A 235 10.93 36.55 -15.50
CA GLU A 235 12.11 35.98 -14.86
C GLU A 235 11.81 35.48 -13.43
N GLU A 236 10.91 36.09 -12.66
CA GLU A 236 10.52 35.57 -11.33
C GLU A 236 9.45 34.46 -11.45
N GLU A 237 8.43 34.60 -12.32
CA GLU A 237 7.47 33.53 -12.63
C GLU A 237 8.17 32.24 -13.08
N THR A 238 9.22 32.31 -13.90
CA THR A 238 9.96 31.11 -14.33
C THR A 238 10.84 30.50 -13.23
N LYS A 239 11.05 31.21 -12.10
CA LYS A 239 11.66 30.68 -10.87
C LYS A 239 10.59 30.10 -9.95
N ASP A 240 9.46 30.76 -9.78
CA ASP A 240 8.36 30.29 -8.92
C ASP A 240 7.60 29.11 -9.53
N GLN A 241 7.28 29.12 -10.83
CA GLN A 241 6.78 27.94 -11.55
C GLN A 241 7.74 26.73 -11.42
N LYS A 242 9.04 26.97 -11.19
CA LYS A 242 10.06 25.93 -11.03
C LYS A 242 10.18 25.42 -9.59
N LEU A 243 9.73 26.20 -8.60
CA LEU A 243 9.49 25.79 -7.21
C LEU A 243 8.16 25.03 -7.10
N ASP A 244 7.10 25.53 -7.73
CA ASP A 244 5.77 24.91 -7.82
C ASP A 244 5.78 23.58 -8.63
N ILE A 245 6.77 23.40 -9.52
CA ILE A 245 7.11 22.12 -10.17
C ILE A 245 7.77 21.11 -9.20
N LEU A 246 8.33 21.58 -8.08
CA LEU A 246 9.04 20.78 -7.09
C LEU A 246 8.11 20.29 -5.97
N ASP A 247 7.15 21.13 -5.57
CA ASP A 247 6.30 20.89 -4.39
C ASP A 247 5.09 19.97 -4.63
N ASP A 248 4.67 19.71 -5.88
CA ASP A 248 3.74 18.61 -6.17
C ASP A 248 4.44 17.24 -6.33
N PRO A 249 4.36 16.33 -5.33
CA PRO A 249 4.91 14.98 -5.45
C PRO A 249 4.28 14.14 -6.58
N VAL A 250 3.04 14.45 -7.02
CA VAL A 250 2.42 13.78 -8.17
C VAL A 250 3.12 14.18 -9.46
N ARG A 251 3.34 15.49 -9.70
CA ARG A 251 4.10 16.03 -10.84
C ARG A 251 5.56 15.55 -10.85
N MET A 252 6.22 15.51 -9.69
CA MET A 252 7.56 14.92 -9.57
C MET A 252 7.58 13.44 -10.00
N TYR A 253 6.67 12.62 -9.45
CA TYR A 253 6.58 11.19 -9.78
C TYR A 253 6.24 10.95 -11.26
N LEU A 254 5.29 11.71 -11.82
CA LEU A 254 4.94 11.66 -13.23
C LEU A 254 6.13 12.03 -14.14
N LYS A 255 6.94 13.01 -13.74
CA LYS A 255 8.15 13.43 -14.46
C LYS A 255 9.25 12.36 -14.44
N GLN A 256 9.51 11.74 -13.29
CA GLN A 256 10.47 10.64 -13.16
C GLN A 256 10.05 9.42 -13.98
N MET A 257 8.82 8.93 -13.77
CA MET A 257 8.25 7.83 -14.55
C MET A 257 8.21 8.13 -16.06
N GLY A 258 8.06 9.41 -16.43
CA GLY A 258 8.08 9.88 -17.80
C GLY A 258 9.36 9.55 -18.58
N GLN A 259 10.50 9.40 -17.89
CA GLN A 259 11.82 9.17 -18.49
C GLN A 259 12.01 7.75 -19.03
N VAL A 260 11.38 6.74 -18.42
CA VAL A 260 11.53 5.33 -18.81
C VAL A 260 10.72 5.06 -20.08
N PRO A 261 11.26 4.48 -21.16
CA PRO A 261 10.48 4.19 -22.38
C PRO A 261 9.40 3.12 -22.14
N LEU A 262 8.43 3.02 -23.05
CA LEU A 262 7.47 1.90 -23.05
C LEU A 262 8.07 0.69 -23.78
N LEU A 263 7.89 -0.50 -23.21
CA LEU A 263 8.37 -1.76 -23.79
C LEU A 263 7.51 -2.21 -24.98
N THR A 264 8.16 -2.80 -25.98
CA THR A 264 7.48 -3.61 -27.00
C THR A 264 7.11 -4.99 -26.44
N ARG A 265 6.21 -5.71 -27.13
CA ARG A 265 5.82 -7.08 -26.73
C ARG A 265 6.99 -8.07 -26.80
N GLU A 266 7.99 -7.82 -27.64
CA GLU A 266 9.19 -8.64 -27.73
C GLU A 266 10.12 -8.39 -26.53
N GLN A 267 10.28 -7.13 -26.14
CA GLN A 267 11.04 -6.74 -24.95
C GLN A 267 10.36 -7.22 -23.65
N GLU A 268 9.01 -7.20 -23.55
CA GLU A 268 8.28 -7.87 -22.44
C GLU A 268 8.72 -9.34 -22.30
N VAL A 269 8.86 -10.06 -23.41
CA VAL A 269 9.23 -11.48 -23.44
C VAL A 269 10.73 -11.68 -23.19
N GLU A 270 11.58 -10.80 -23.69
CA GLU A 270 13.02 -10.82 -23.40
C GLU A 270 13.29 -10.63 -21.91
N ILE A 271 12.72 -9.58 -21.29
CA ILE A 271 12.87 -9.34 -19.85
C ILE A 271 12.31 -10.53 -19.05
N SER A 272 11.16 -11.09 -19.45
CA SER A 272 10.59 -12.28 -18.81
C SER A 272 11.53 -13.50 -18.87
N LYS A 273 12.25 -13.71 -19.98
CA LYS A 273 13.29 -14.74 -20.09
C LYS A 273 14.46 -14.44 -19.17
N ARG A 274 15.01 -13.20 -19.20
CA ARG A 274 16.15 -12.80 -18.35
C ARG A 274 15.83 -12.94 -16.85
N ILE A 275 14.56 -12.83 -16.44
CA ILE A 275 14.09 -13.15 -15.08
C ILE A 275 14.10 -14.67 -14.85
N GLU A 276 13.47 -15.47 -15.72
CA GLU A 276 13.43 -16.95 -15.59
C GLU A 276 14.84 -17.57 -15.59
N ASP A 277 15.73 -17.14 -16.49
CA ASP A 277 17.11 -17.59 -16.60
C ASP A 277 17.92 -17.26 -15.33
N ALA A 278 17.75 -16.04 -14.79
CA ALA A 278 18.43 -15.62 -13.56
C ALA A 278 17.87 -16.33 -12.30
N GLU A 279 16.57 -16.61 -12.25
CA GLU A 279 15.95 -17.41 -11.17
C GLU A 279 16.41 -18.88 -11.19
N ILE A 280 16.60 -19.46 -12.39
CA ILE A 280 17.15 -20.81 -12.58
C ILE A 280 18.61 -20.86 -12.16
N GLU A 281 19.44 -19.88 -12.55
CA GLU A 281 20.84 -19.83 -12.10
C GLU A 281 20.93 -19.61 -10.58
N VAL A 282 20.13 -18.73 -9.97
CA VAL A 282 20.04 -18.59 -8.50
C VAL A 282 19.70 -19.94 -7.84
N GLN A 283 18.68 -20.65 -8.33
CA GLN A 283 18.31 -21.97 -7.81
C GLN A 283 19.47 -22.98 -7.94
N LYS A 284 20.18 -22.98 -9.08
CA LYS A 284 21.31 -23.87 -9.37
C LYS A 284 22.51 -23.61 -8.46
N TYR A 285 22.93 -22.35 -8.26
CA TYR A 285 24.01 -22.03 -7.32
C TYR A 285 23.63 -22.39 -5.89
N LEU A 286 22.38 -22.13 -5.49
CA LEU A 286 21.87 -22.51 -4.17
C LEU A 286 21.89 -24.03 -3.95
N HIS A 287 21.53 -24.82 -4.96
CA HIS A 287 21.58 -26.30 -4.91
C HIS A 287 22.99 -26.89 -4.77
N LEU A 288 24.07 -26.10 -4.97
CA LEU A 288 25.44 -26.53 -4.72
C LEU A 288 25.82 -26.54 -3.24
N PHE A 289 25.08 -25.89 -2.35
CA PHE A 289 25.37 -25.86 -0.91
C PHE A 289 24.73 -27.05 -0.18
N GLY A 290 25.53 -27.90 0.47
CA GLY A 290 25.09 -29.12 1.14
C GLY A 290 23.98 -28.92 2.17
N PHE A 291 24.03 -27.83 2.96
CA PHE A 291 23.01 -27.53 3.96
C PHE A 291 21.61 -27.29 3.38
N THR A 292 21.47 -27.01 2.07
CA THR A 292 20.14 -26.90 1.45
C THR A 292 19.36 -28.21 1.50
N ALA A 293 20.04 -29.36 1.52
CA ALA A 293 19.40 -30.66 1.74
C ALA A 293 18.65 -30.68 3.08
N SER A 294 19.29 -30.16 4.14
CA SER A 294 18.66 -30.05 5.46
C SER A 294 17.44 -29.12 5.45
N GLY A 295 17.50 -28.01 4.69
CA GLY A 295 16.39 -27.07 4.51
C GLY A 295 15.20 -27.69 3.77
N TYR A 296 15.45 -28.38 2.66
CA TYR A 296 14.43 -29.11 1.89
C TYR A 296 13.77 -30.21 2.74
N LEU A 297 14.59 -31.00 3.46
CA LEU A 297 14.11 -32.05 4.36
C LEU A 297 13.31 -31.48 5.54
N ALA A 298 13.74 -30.37 6.15
CA ALA A 298 13.02 -29.73 7.24
C ALA A 298 11.67 -29.15 6.80
N LEU A 299 11.57 -28.60 5.58
CA LEU A 299 10.30 -28.16 5.00
C LEU A 299 9.37 -29.33 4.67
N ALA A 300 9.89 -30.42 4.11
CA ALA A 300 9.13 -31.64 3.88
C ALA A 300 8.62 -32.27 5.20
N ASP A 301 9.45 -32.33 6.24
CA ASP A 301 9.05 -32.79 7.57
C ASP A 301 8.00 -31.88 8.21
N LYS A 302 8.08 -30.54 8.04
CA LYS A 302 7.03 -29.59 8.48
C LYS A 302 5.71 -29.84 7.76
N LEU A 303 5.74 -30.09 6.45
CA LEU A 303 4.57 -30.43 5.63
C LEU A 303 3.95 -31.77 6.03
N MET A 304 4.75 -32.83 6.21
CA MET A 304 4.27 -34.15 6.64
C MET A 304 3.67 -34.12 8.05
N ARG A 305 4.19 -33.27 8.95
CA ARG A 305 3.65 -33.05 10.31
C ARG A 305 2.47 -32.08 10.35
N GLY A 306 1.99 -31.58 9.20
CA GLY A 306 0.88 -30.63 9.13
C GLY A 306 1.14 -29.25 9.74
N LYS A 307 2.39 -28.92 10.08
CA LYS A 307 2.78 -27.61 10.63
C LYS A 307 2.79 -26.51 9.57
N GLU A 308 2.87 -26.88 8.30
CA GLU A 308 2.92 -25.95 7.18
C GLU A 308 1.79 -26.18 6.18
N ARG A 309 1.25 -25.09 5.64
CA ARG A 309 0.18 -25.14 4.64
C ARG A 309 0.77 -25.52 3.28
N PHE A 310 0.32 -26.65 2.74
CA PHE A 310 0.71 -27.19 1.42
C PHE A 310 0.78 -26.10 0.34
N ASP A 311 -0.33 -25.39 0.15
CA ASP A 311 -0.49 -24.33 -0.85
C ASP A 311 0.30 -23.04 -0.53
N ARG A 312 1.01 -22.93 0.61
CA ARG A 312 2.03 -21.89 0.83
C ARG A 312 3.35 -22.31 0.19
N VAL A 313 3.81 -23.53 0.47
CA VAL A 313 5.16 -24.04 0.13
C VAL A 313 5.27 -24.55 -1.31
N ILE A 314 4.23 -25.18 -1.85
CA ILE A 314 4.30 -26.01 -3.07
C ILE A 314 3.60 -25.34 -4.28
N LEU A 315 4.15 -25.57 -5.48
CA LEU A 315 3.59 -25.22 -6.79
C LEU A 315 2.54 -26.25 -7.22
N ASP A 316 1.33 -26.11 -6.70
CA ASP A 316 0.17 -26.98 -6.97
C ASP A 316 -0.07 -27.25 -8.48
N LYS A 317 0.21 -26.25 -9.34
CA LYS A 317 0.17 -26.37 -10.83
C LYS A 317 0.96 -27.56 -11.41
N LYS A 318 1.99 -28.06 -10.72
CA LYS A 318 2.86 -29.16 -11.19
C LYS A 318 2.48 -30.53 -10.64
N ILE A 319 1.36 -30.65 -9.90
CA ILE A 319 0.96 -31.86 -9.16
C ILE A 319 -0.44 -32.32 -9.57
N GLU A 320 -0.54 -33.58 -10.02
CA GLU A 320 -1.83 -34.20 -10.42
C GLU A 320 -2.77 -34.44 -9.22
N SER A 321 -2.20 -34.75 -8.05
CA SER A 321 -2.94 -35.09 -6.84
C SER A 321 -2.08 -34.87 -5.59
N ARG A 322 -2.58 -34.04 -4.68
CA ARG A 322 -1.98 -33.77 -3.37
C ARG A 322 -1.77 -35.05 -2.56
N GLU A 323 -2.68 -36.01 -2.62
CA GLU A 323 -2.50 -37.32 -1.95
C GLU A 323 -1.36 -38.13 -2.55
N ARG A 324 -1.28 -38.23 -3.88
CA ARG A 324 -0.20 -38.96 -4.58
C ARG A 324 1.16 -38.35 -4.22
N TYR A 325 1.25 -37.02 -4.19
CA TYR A 325 2.45 -36.31 -3.77
C TYR A 325 2.80 -36.59 -2.29
N MET A 326 1.85 -36.42 -1.35
CA MET A 326 2.13 -36.66 0.09
C MET A 326 2.49 -38.12 0.40
N LYS A 327 2.01 -39.09 -0.39
CA LYS A 327 2.41 -40.52 -0.31
C LYS A 327 3.79 -40.79 -0.93
N ALA A 328 4.26 -39.96 -1.86
CA ALA A 328 5.58 -40.06 -2.48
C ALA A 328 6.68 -39.27 -1.74
N LEU A 329 6.31 -38.18 -1.05
CA LEU A 329 7.22 -37.28 -0.35
C LEU A 329 8.18 -37.97 0.64
N PRO A 330 7.77 -38.95 1.48
CA PRO A 330 8.71 -39.64 2.37
C PRO A 330 9.85 -40.33 1.61
N LYS A 331 9.54 -40.99 0.50
CA LYS A 331 10.54 -41.67 -0.35
C LYS A 331 11.47 -40.69 -1.05
N LEU A 332 10.96 -39.51 -1.41
CA LEU A 332 11.79 -38.44 -1.99
C LEU A 332 12.74 -37.83 -0.93
N CYS A 333 12.28 -37.69 0.31
CA CYS A 333 13.14 -37.30 1.44
C CYS A 333 14.21 -38.34 1.74
N GLU A 334 13.88 -39.63 1.70
CA GLU A 334 14.82 -40.74 1.86
C GLU A 334 15.91 -40.72 0.76
N GLN A 335 15.51 -40.57 -0.51
CA GLN A 335 16.43 -40.40 -1.65
C GLN A 335 17.36 -39.18 -1.53
N VAL A 336 16.90 -38.08 -0.91
CA VAL A 336 17.76 -36.91 -0.63
C VAL A 336 18.72 -37.17 0.53
N ARG A 337 18.29 -37.88 1.59
CA ARG A 337 19.18 -38.22 2.72
C ARG A 337 20.35 -39.10 2.25
N THR A 338 20.08 -40.18 1.51
CA THR A 338 21.14 -41.09 1.03
C THR A 338 22.12 -40.37 0.11
N LEU A 339 21.65 -39.61 -0.89
CA LEU A 339 22.55 -38.83 -1.76
C LEU A 339 23.31 -37.74 -0.99
N HIS A 340 22.71 -37.10 0.02
CA HIS A 340 23.42 -36.12 0.85
C HIS A 340 24.52 -36.77 1.69
N GLU A 341 24.27 -37.95 2.28
CA GLU A 341 25.27 -38.73 3.02
C GLU A 341 26.41 -39.20 2.10
N GLU A 342 26.10 -39.78 0.93
CA GLU A 342 27.08 -40.18 -0.09
C GLU A 342 27.95 -39.00 -0.56
N THR A 343 27.33 -37.85 -0.83
CA THR A 343 28.02 -36.65 -1.32
C THR A 343 28.93 -36.06 -0.23
N THR A 344 28.48 -36.09 1.02
CA THR A 344 29.28 -35.69 2.19
C THR A 344 30.47 -36.62 2.40
N GLU A 345 30.30 -37.93 2.20
CA GLU A 345 31.42 -38.88 2.21
C GLU A 345 32.44 -38.64 1.08
N ILE A 346 31.99 -38.33 -0.14
CA ILE A 346 32.86 -38.00 -1.27
C ILE A 346 33.65 -36.72 -0.95
N PHE A 347 32.98 -35.69 -0.44
CA PHE A 347 33.63 -34.44 -0.02
C PHE A 347 34.66 -34.68 1.10
N LYS A 348 34.33 -35.48 2.12
CA LYS A 348 35.25 -35.87 3.20
C LYS A 348 36.47 -36.66 2.70
N LYS A 349 36.33 -37.45 1.62
CA LYS A 349 37.45 -38.14 0.94
C LYS A 349 38.28 -37.17 0.09
N LEU A 350 37.68 -36.09 -0.41
CA LEU A 350 38.32 -35.03 -1.18
C LEU A 350 39.08 -34.01 -0.30
N SER A 351 38.62 -33.76 0.93
CA SER A 351 39.23 -32.80 1.88
C SER A 351 40.50 -33.32 2.58
N VAL A 352 40.95 -34.54 2.29
CA VAL A 352 42.22 -35.09 2.77
C VAL A 352 43.37 -34.50 1.96
N LYS A 353 44.50 -34.14 2.60
CA LYS A 353 45.64 -33.45 1.97
C LYS A 353 46.26 -34.15 0.74
N SER A 354 45.97 -35.44 0.49
CA SER A 354 46.38 -36.14 -0.73
C SER A 354 45.34 -37.20 -1.15
N PRO A 355 44.33 -36.84 -1.96
CA PRO A 355 43.29 -37.77 -2.40
C PRO A 355 43.78 -38.66 -3.55
N ARG A 356 43.94 -39.97 -3.29
CA ARG A 356 44.19 -40.96 -4.36
C ARG A 356 43.03 -40.90 -5.38
N GLY A 357 43.36 -40.52 -6.62
CA GLY A 357 42.37 -40.43 -7.70
C GLY A 357 41.47 -39.20 -7.65
N LYS A 358 41.93 -38.05 -7.11
CA LYS A 358 41.22 -36.75 -7.04
C LYS A 358 40.27 -36.48 -8.24
N LYS A 359 40.76 -36.52 -9.48
CA LYS A 359 39.98 -36.29 -10.71
C LYS A 359 38.78 -37.23 -10.91
N LYS A 360 38.83 -38.46 -10.37
CA LYS A 360 37.71 -39.43 -10.37
C LYS A 360 36.73 -39.17 -9.23
N LEU A 361 37.20 -38.68 -8.08
CA LEU A 361 36.34 -38.24 -6.98
C LEU A 361 35.55 -36.98 -7.36
N GLU A 362 36.21 -36.00 -7.99
CA GLU A 362 35.57 -34.79 -8.54
C GLU A 362 34.51 -35.13 -9.59
N ALA A 363 34.82 -36.01 -10.55
CA ALA A 363 33.86 -36.47 -11.55
C ALA A 363 32.70 -37.31 -10.98
N ASN A 364 32.83 -37.86 -9.77
CA ASN A 364 31.74 -38.52 -9.04
C ASN A 364 30.93 -37.52 -8.21
N MET A 365 31.59 -36.54 -7.57
CA MET A 365 30.94 -35.43 -6.87
C MET A 365 29.98 -34.68 -7.79
N GLU A 366 30.44 -34.31 -8.99
CA GLU A 366 29.63 -33.63 -10.01
C GLU A 366 28.39 -34.45 -10.41
N LYS A 367 28.53 -35.77 -10.63
CA LYS A 367 27.40 -36.66 -10.92
C LYS A 367 26.40 -36.76 -9.77
N ASN A 368 26.88 -36.74 -8.53
CA ASN A 368 26.03 -36.73 -7.35
C ASN A 368 25.30 -35.39 -7.21
N LEU A 369 25.97 -34.25 -7.37
CA LEU A 369 25.35 -32.91 -7.40
C LEU A 369 24.27 -32.80 -8.49
N GLN A 370 24.56 -33.23 -9.72
CA GLN A 370 23.57 -33.30 -10.81
C GLN A 370 22.39 -34.22 -10.48
N SER A 371 22.56 -35.22 -9.63
CA SER A 371 21.49 -36.13 -9.18
C SER A 371 20.66 -35.53 -8.04
N VAL A 372 21.31 -34.85 -7.09
CA VAL A 372 20.70 -34.07 -6.02
C VAL A 372 19.83 -32.94 -6.59
N THR A 373 20.35 -32.14 -7.53
CA THR A 373 19.60 -31.09 -8.24
C THR A 373 18.37 -31.67 -8.96
N ARG A 374 18.50 -32.82 -9.63
CA ARG A 374 17.36 -33.53 -10.24
C ARG A 374 16.32 -33.98 -9.21
N LEU A 375 16.71 -34.38 -8.00
CA LEU A 375 15.75 -34.64 -6.92
C LEU A 375 15.06 -33.37 -6.42
N TYR A 376 15.78 -32.27 -6.21
CA TYR A 376 15.20 -31.01 -5.72
C TYR A 376 14.08 -30.48 -6.62
N THR A 377 14.21 -30.60 -7.95
CA THR A 377 13.13 -30.21 -8.88
C THR A 377 11.82 -30.96 -8.67
N ARG A 378 11.86 -32.19 -8.11
CA ARG A 378 10.68 -33.05 -7.84
C ARG A 378 9.91 -32.67 -6.57
N PHE A 379 10.44 -31.78 -5.72
CA PHE A 379 9.71 -31.23 -4.57
C PHE A 379 8.73 -30.11 -4.97
N TYR A 380 8.87 -29.53 -6.16
CA TYR A 380 8.01 -28.46 -6.68
C TYR A 380 7.77 -27.30 -5.70
N PHE A 381 8.76 -26.95 -4.87
CA PHE A 381 8.67 -25.78 -4.00
C PHE A 381 8.59 -24.48 -4.81
N LYS A 382 7.95 -23.45 -4.25
CA LYS A 382 7.86 -22.12 -4.89
C LYS A 382 9.18 -21.38 -4.78
N GLN A 383 9.50 -20.56 -5.78
CA GLN A 383 10.71 -19.74 -5.82
C GLN A 383 10.92 -18.95 -4.52
N LYS A 384 9.88 -18.30 -3.97
CA LYS A 384 10.00 -17.58 -2.69
C LYS A 384 10.47 -18.43 -1.50
N VAL A 385 10.08 -19.71 -1.43
CA VAL A 385 10.53 -20.62 -0.35
C VAL A 385 11.95 -21.15 -0.61
N ILE A 386 12.44 -21.01 -1.84
CA ILE A 386 13.81 -21.29 -2.23
C ILE A 386 14.69 -20.05 -1.95
N GLU A 387 14.18 -18.85 -2.20
CA GLU A 387 14.78 -17.56 -1.79
C GLU A 387 14.92 -17.48 -0.26
N ASP A 388 13.97 -18.01 0.53
CA ASP A 388 14.07 -18.13 2.00
C ASP A 388 15.32 -18.94 2.48
N PHE A 389 16.03 -19.66 1.60
CA PHE A 389 17.31 -20.32 1.94
C PHE A 389 18.55 -19.42 1.74
N CYS A 390 18.44 -18.30 1.03
CA CYS A 390 19.56 -17.37 0.84
C CYS A 390 20.01 -16.78 2.19
N ASP A 391 19.06 -16.47 3.08
CA ASP A 391 19.29 -16.08 4.47
C ASP A 391 20.22 -17.09 5.20
N VAL A 392 20.08 -18.39 4.91
CA VAL A 392 20.94 -19.44 5.48
C VAL A 392 22.35 -19.39 4.90
N VAL A 393 22.52 -19.03 3.63
CA VAL A 393 23.86 -18.86 3.03
C VAL A 393 24.60 -17.70 3.69
N GLU A 394 23.94 -16.57 3.91
CA GLU A 394 24.50 -15.40 4.62
C GLU A 394 24.86 -15.75 6.08
N ASP A 395 23.99 -16.50 6.76
CA ASP A 395 24.19 -16.97 8.14
C ASP A 395 25.42 -17.91 8.25
N TYR A 396 25.69 -18.74 7.24
CA TYR A 396 26.91 -19.56 7.15
C TYR A 396 28.14 -18.73 6.77
N GLN A 397 28.03 -17.74 5.87
CA GLN A 397 29.14 -16.81 5.58
C GLN A 397 29.56 -16.04 6.84
N GLY A 398 28.60 -15.55 7.63
CA GLY A 398 28.84 -14.88 8.90
C GLY A 398 29.57 -15.77 9.93
N LYS A 399 29.26 -17.07 9.98
CA LYS A 399 29.98 -18.06 10.81
C LYS A 399 31.41 -18.24 10.32
N ILE A 400 31.62 -18.49 9.02
CA ILE A 400 32.95 -18.68 8.41
C ILE A 400 33.85 -17.47 8.69
N TRP A 401 33.36 -16.24 8.45
CA TRP A 401 34.10 -15.00 8.71
C TRP A 401 34.46 -14.81 10.20
N LYS A 402 33.53 -15.14 11.10
CA LYS A 402 33.71 -15.07 12.56
C LYS A 402 34.77 -16.06 13.07
N TYR A 403 34.81 -17.27 12.53
CA TYR A 403 35.81 -18.28 12.92
C TYR A 403 37.17 -18.01 12.27
N SER A 404 37.21 -17.61 10.98
CA SER A 404 38.45 -17.21 10.28
C SER A 404 39.20 -16.09 11.03
N ARG A 405 38.47 -15.11 11.57
CA ARG A 405 39.03 -14.04 12.41
C ARG A 405 39.56 -14.49 13.78
N LYS A 406 39.14 -15.65 14.30
CA LYS A 406 39.45 -16.09 15.67
C LYS A 406 40.76 -16.86 15.82
N LYS A 407 41.29 -17.48 14.76
CA LYS A 407 42.57 -18.22 14.72
C LYS A 407 42.88 -19.02 16.00
N SER A 408 42.02 -19.98 16.30
CA SER A 408 42.08 -20.87 17.47
C SER A 408 41.67 -22.26 17.03
N ASP A 409 42.17 -23.30 17.69
CA ASP A 409 41.91 -24.70 17.32
C ASP A 409 40.40 -25.02 17.26
N GLU A 410 39.61 -24.47 18.20
CA GLU A 410 38.13 -24.55 18.19
C GLU A 410 37.51 -23.95 16.92
N ALA A 411 38.12 -22.87 16.40
CA ALA A 411 37.68 -22.20 15.18
C ALA A 411 38.12 -22.97 13.93
N GLU A 412 39.30 -23.62 13.93
CA GLU A 412 39.69 -24.52 12.84
C GLU A 412 38.80 -25.76 12.76
N THR A 413 38.43 -26.37 13.90
CA THR A 413 37.47 -27.48 13.91
C THR A 413 36.10 -27.03 13.42
N ALA A 414 35.59 -25.89 13.89
CA ALA A 414 34.32 -25.34 13.43
C ALA A 414 34.33 -24.99 11.92
N ILE A 415 35.46 -24.52 11.37
CA ILE A 415 35.60 -24.30 9.92
C ILE A 415 35.54 -25.62 9.15
N ARG A 416 36.19 -26.69 9.63
CA ARG A 416 36.14 -28.01 8.97
C ARG A 416 34.74 -28.64 9.02
N GLU A 417 33.99 -28.42 10.10
CA GLU A 417 32.58 -28.80 10.19
C GLU A 417 31.72 -28.01 9.17
N LEU A 418 31.84 -26.68 9.13
CA LEU A 418 31.11 -25.84 8.17
C LEU A 418 31.46 -26.14 6.70
N GLN A 419 32.71 -26.49 6.40
CA GLN A 419 33.12 -26.97 5.07
C GLN A 419 32.41 -28.28 4.70
N LEU A 420 32.32 -29.21 5.64
CA LEU A 420 31.69 -30.52 5.45
C LEU A 420 30.16 -30.44 5.35
N GLU A 421 29.52 -29.52 6.07
CA GLU A 421 28.08 -29.21 5.94
C GLU A 421 27.74 -28.45 4.64
N SER A 422 28.63 -27.57 4.17
CA SER A 422 28.40 -26.77 2.96
C SER A 422 28.81 -27.47 1.66
N TRP A 423 29.70 -28.47 1.72
CA TRP A 423 30.40 -29.10 0.58
C TRP A 423 31.36 -28.17 -0.19
N HIS A 424 31.86 -27.12 0.46
CA HIS A 424 32.82 -26.17 -0.15
C HIS A 424 34.07 -25.98 0.71
N THR A 425 35.19 -25.65 0.08
CA THR A 425 36.32 -24.98 0.75
C THR A 425 35.94 -23.52 1.06
N VAL A 426 36.73 -22.82 1.87
CA VAL A 426 36.46 -21.38 2.16
C VAL A 426 36.43 -20.55 0.87
N GLU A 427 37.40 -20.79 -0.02
CA GLU A 427 37.56 -20.09 -1.30
C GLU A 427 36.39 -20.38 -2.25
N ASN A 428 36.04 -21.66 -2.44
CA ASN A 428 34.90 -22.05 -3.28
C ASN A 428 33.57 -21.54 -2.71
N PHE A 429 33.42 -21.45 -1.39
CA PHE A 429 32.23 -20.91 -0.75
C PHE A 429 32.07 -19.40 -1.02
N GLU A 430 33.17 -18.63 -0.92
CA GLU A 430 33.15 -17.20 -1.24
C GLU A 430 32.90 -16.95 -2.74
N GLU A 431 33.48 -17.76 -3.64
CA GLU A 431 33.20 -17.68 -5.08
C GLU A 431 31.74 -18.03 -5.42
N THR A 432 31.22 -19.15 -4.92
CA THR A 432 29.84 -19.59 -5.20
C THR A 432 28.82 -18.62 -4.61
N ASN A 433 29.04 -18.09 -3.41
CA ASN A 433 28.16 -17.08 -2.82
C ASN A 433 28.25 -15.72 -3.55
N SER A 434 29.44 -15.29 -3.99
CA SER A 434 29.59 -14.10 -4.83
C SER A 434 28.80 -14.23 -6.14
N ASN A 435 28.87 -15.40 -6.79
CA ASN A 435 28.08 -15.71 -7.98
C ASN A 435 26.56 -15.73 -7.68
N LEU A 436 26.12 -16.31 -6.56
CA LEU A 436 24.72 -16.28 -6.12
C LEU A 436 24.21 -14.83 -5.99
N HIS A 437 24.95 -13.95 -5.29
CA HIS A 437 24.58 -12.53 -5.16
C HIS A 437 24.69 -11.75 -6.48
N ILE A 438 25.51 -12.16 -7.45
CA ILE A 438 25.53 -11.59 -8.80
C ILE A 438 24.22 -11.94 -9.54
N TRP A 439 23.80 -13.20 -9.53
CA TRP A 439 22.57 -13.63 -10.20
C TRP A 439 21.31 -13.11 -9.51
N MET A 440 21.28 -13.05 -8.18
CA MET A 440 20.20 -12.42 -7.41
C MET A 440 20.04 -10.93 -7.76
N ARG A 441 21.14 -10.18 -7.89
CA ARG A 441 21.11 -8.78 -8.36
C ARG A 441 20.66 -8.63 -9.81
N LYS A 442 21.04 -9.56 -10.71
CA LYS A 442 20.53 -9.60 -12.10
C LYS A 442 19.02 -9.83 -12.15
N ALA A 443 18.51 -10.82 -11.39
CA ALA A 443 17.09 -11.12 -11.28
C ALA A 443 16.29 -9.93 -10.74
N LEU A 444 16.77 -9.30 -9.66
CA LEU A 444 16.15 -8.10 -9.10
C LEU A 444 16.15 -6.94 -10.11
N LYS A 445 17.28 -6.65 -10.77
CA LYS A 445 17.35 -5.60 -11.78
C LYS A 445 16.36 -5.82 -12.93
N ALA A 446 16.26 -7.04 -13.45
CA ALA A 446 15.32 -7.37 -14.53
C ALA A 446 13.85 -7.27 -14.08
N LYS A 447 13.53 -7.65 -12.82
CA LYS A 447 12.21 -7.42 -12.21
C LYS A 447 11.90 -5.92 -12.10
N THR A 448 12.85 -5.10 -11.63
CA THR A 448 12.69 -3.63 -11.53
C THR A 448 12.47 -2.98 -12.88
N GLU A 449 13.29 -3.30 -13.89
CA GLU A 449 13.15 -2.81 -15.28
C GLU A 449 11.76 -3.13 -15.87
N MET A 450 11.22 -4.32 -15.58
CA MET A 450 9.87 -4.72 -15.98
C MET A 450 8.76 -3.91 -15.27
N VAL A 451 8.97 -3.54 -14.01
CA VAL A 451 8.04 -2.71 -13.22
C VAL A 451 8.07 -1.27 -13.71
N GLU A 452 9.26 -0.66 -13.82
CA GLU A 452 9.46 0.74 -14.18
C GLU A 452 8.78 1.12 -15.51
N ALA A 453 8.99 0.33 -16.56
CA ALA A 453 8.36 0.57 -17.86
C ALA A 453 6.82 0.42 -17.83
N ASN A 454 6.27 -0.31 -16.85
CA ASN A 454 4.84 -0.58 -16.71
C ASN A 454 4.12 0.32 -15.68
N LEU A 455 4.82 1.22 -14.98
CA LEU A 455 4.20 2.16 -14.03
C LEU A 455 3.07 2.99 -14.66
N ARG A 456 3.18 3.36 -15.94
CA ARG A 456 2.12 4.06 -16.69
C ARG A 456 0.79 3.29 -16.72
N LEU A 457 0.83 1.95 -16.75
CA LEU A 457 -0.36 1.10 -16.70
C LEU A 457 -1.08 1.25 -15.36
N VAL A 458 -0.33 1.30 -14.25
CA VAL A 458 -0.89 1.50 -12.91
C VAL A 458 -1.66 2.80 -12.84
N ILE A 459 -1.07 3.91 -13.29
CA ILE A 459 -1.73 5.23 -13.30
C ILE A 459 -3.02 5.20 -14.14
N SER A 460 -2.99 4.54 -15.32
CA SER A 460 -4.19 4.41 -16.19
C SER A 460 -5.36 3.65 -15.54
N ILE A 461 -5.06 2.80 -14.55
CA ILE A 461 -6.05 2.03 -13.78
C ILE A 461 -6.46 2.85 -12.54
N ALA A 462 -5.51 3.37 -11.78
CA ALA A 462 -5.74 4.17 -10.56
C ALA A 462 -6.61 5.41 -10.81
N LYS A 463 -6.50 6.06 -11.98
CA LYS A 463 -7.38 7.17 -12.41
C LYS A 463 -8.89 6.85 -12.46
N LYS A 464 -9.28 5.57 -12.33
CA LYS A 464 -10.70 5.13 -12.26
C LYS A 464 -11.20 4.95 -10.80
N TYR A 465 -10.32 5.17 -9.84
CA TYR A 465 -10.52 4.95 -8.41
C TYR A 465 -10.23 6.18 -7.54
N THR A 466 -9.89 7.31 -8.16
CA THR A 466 -9.86 8.63 -7.52
C THR A 466 -11.22 8.94 -6.88
N ASN A 467 -11.21 9.84 -5.88
CA ASN A 467 -12.39 10.34 -5.16
C ASN A 467 -13.17 9.22 -4.42
N ARG A 468 -12.46 8.18 -3.95
CA ARG A 468 -13.03 7.05 -3.16
C ARG A 468 -12.51 7.01 -1.71
N GLY A 469 -12.10 8.15 -1.15
CA GLY A 469 -11.60 8.28 0.22
C GLY A 469 -10.12 7.95 0.45
N LEU A 470 -9.32 7.84 -0.63
CA LEU A 470 -7.87 7.61 -0.56
C LEU A 470 -7.13 8.54 -1.54
N SER A 471 -5.90 8.95 -1.22
CA SER A 471 -5.11 9.84 -2.09
C SER A 471 -4.73 9.16 -3.41
N PHE A 472 -4.55 9.96 -4.46
CA PHE A 472 -4.14 9.46 -5.76
C PHE A 472 -2.73 8.84 -5.74
N LEU A 473 -1.84 9.32 -4.88
CA LEU A 473 -0.52 8.71 -4.66
C LEU A 473 -0.65 7.32 -4.03
N ASP A 474 -1.45 7.16 -2.98
CA ASP A 474 -1.65 5.88 -2.29
C ASP A 474 -2.26 4.84 -3.24
N LEU A 475 -3.27 5.25 -4.02
CA LEU A 475 -3.88 4.44 -5.09
C LEU A 475 -2.85 4.01 -6.15
N ILE A 476 -1.85 4.85 -6.45
CA ILE A 476 -0.74 4.48 -7.32
C ILE A 476 0.20 3.51 -6.62
N GLN A 477 0.57 3.73 -5.35
CA GLN A 477 1.53 2.86 -4.64
C GLN A 477 0.96 1.47 -4.36
N GLU A 478 -0.29 1.34 -3.94
CA GLU A 478 -0.95 0.04 -3.80
C GLU A 478 -1.17 -0.63 -5.17
N GLY A 479 -1.37 0.17 -6.23
CA GLY A 479 -1.30 -0.29 -7.60
C GLY A 479 0.08 -0.83 -8.02
N ASN A 480 1.16 -0.16 -7.63
CA ASN A 480 2.55 -0.58 -7.85
C ASN A 480 2.87 -1.87 -7.07
N MET A 481 2.40 -1.97 -5.83
CA MET A 481 2.46 -3.21 -5.03
C MET A 481 1.66 -4.35 -5.68
N GLY A 482 0.59 -4.04 -6.42
CA GLY A 482 -0.13 -5.00 -7.29
C GLY A 482 0.66 -5.39 -8.54
N LEU A 483 1.34 -4.42 -9.19
CA LEU A 483 2.18 -4.63 -10.36
C LEU A 483 3.39 -5.53 -10.07
N MET A 484 4.12 -5.29 -8.97
CA MET A 484 5.24 -6.15 -8.56
C MET A 484 4.81 -7.61 -8.35
N LYS A 485 3.68 -7.82 -7.65
CA LYS A 485 3.06 -9.15 -7.44
C LYS A 485 2.54 -9.81 -8.73
N ALA A 486 2.43 -9.05 -9.83
CA ALA A 486 2.14 -9.56 -11.17
C ALA A 486 3.41 -9.94 -11.94
N VAL A 487 4.48 -9.14 -11.84
CA VAL A 487 5.81 -9.47 -12.42
C VAL A 487 6.34 -10.79 -11.85
N GLU A 488 6.29 -10.96 -10.53
CA GLU A 488 6.64 -12.21 -9.81
C GLU A 488 5.94 -13.49 -10.32
N LYS A 489 4.84 -13.37 -11.06
CA LYS A 489 3.93 -14.49 -11.40
C LYS A 489 3.59 -14.55 -12.88
N PHE A 490 4.27 -13.76 -13.71
CA PHE A 490 3.96 -13.67 -15.13
C PHE A 490 4.55 -14.83 -15.94
N GLU A 491 3.68 -15.63 -16.55
CA GLU A 491 4.07 -16.78 -17.36
C GLU A 491 4.01 -16.41 -18.85
N TYR A 492 5.08 -15.80 -19.38
CA TYR A 492 5.15 -15.36 -20.78
C TYR A 492 4.86 -16.48 -21.78
N ARG A 493 5.22 -17.72 -21.43
CA ARG A 493 4.98 -18.97 -22.16
C ARG A 493 3.49 -19.22 -22.48
N ARG A 494 2.56 -18.53 -21.78
CA ARG A 494 1.11 -18.58 -22.02
C ARG A 494 0.62 -17.63 -23.12
N GLY A 495 1.51 -16.86 -23.76
CA GLY A 495 1.23 -16.05 -24.96
C GLY A 495 0.54 -14.70 -24.72
N TYR A 496 -0.28 -14.56 -23.67
CA TYR A 496 -0.97 -13.31 -23.35
C TYR A 496 -0.02 -12.14 -23.02
N LYS A 497 -0.41 -10.91 -23.41
CA LYS A 497 0.34 -9.68 -23.12
C LYS A 497 0.44 -9.44 -21.61
N PHE A 498 1.55 -8.87 -21.15
CA PHE A 498 1.76 -8.64 -19.71
C PHE A 498 0.69 -7.70 -19.12
N SER A 499 0.37 -6.61 -19.83
CA SER A 499 -0.66 -5.65 -19.41
C SER A 499 -2.04 -6.27 -19.14
N THR A 500 -2.44 -7.30 -19.89
CA THR A 500 -3.69 -8.05 -19.66
C THR A 500 -3.69 -8.77 -18.31
N TYR A 501 -2.54 -9.35 -17.93
CA TYR A 501 -2.36 -10.06 -16.65
C TYR A 501 -2.21 -9.08 -15.48
N ALA A 502 -1.34 -8.07 -15.64
CA ALA A 502 -1.08 -7.05 -14.62
C ALA A 502 -2.33 -6.25 -14.25
N THR A 503 -3.21 -5.94 -15.21
CA THR A 503 -4.47 -5.21 -14.97
C THR A 503 -5.35 -5.86 -13.90
N TRP A 504 -5.33 -7.19 -13.76
CA TRP A 504 -6.11 -7.89 -12.74
C TRP A 504 -5.51 -7.70 -11.35
N TRP A 505 -4.20 -7.90 -11.18
CA TRP A 505 -3.50 -7.72 -9.91
C TRP A 505 -3.49 -6.27 -9.43
N ILE A 506 -3.24 -5.31 -10.33
CA ILE A 506 -3.28 -3.87 -10.02
C ILE A 506 -4.68 -3.49 -9.53
N ARG A 507 -5.74 -3.90 -10.26
CA ARG A 507 -7.12 -3.65 -9.85
C ARG A 507 -7.45 -4.29 -8.50
N GLN A 508 -7.01 -5.53 -8.27
CA GLN A 508 -7.27 -6.24 -7.02
C GLN A 508 -6.57 -5.57 -5.83
N ALA A 509 -5.34 -5.09 -5.99
CA ALA A 509 -4.61 -4.37 -4.95
C ALA A 509 -5.29 -3.03 -4.62
N ILE A 510 -5.58 -2.20 -5.64
CA ILE A 510 -6.25 -0.91 -5.47
C ILE A 510 -7.64 -1.06 -4.83
N THR A 511 -8.48 -1.97 -5.35
CA THR A 511 -9.83 -2.20 -4.81
C THR A 511 -9.78 -2.70 -3.37
N ARG A 512 -8.77 -3.51 -3.03
CA ARG A 512 -8.56 -3.99 -1.67
C ARG A 512 -8.06 -2.89 -0.74
N SER A 513 -7.09 -2.08 -1.14
CA SER A 513 -6.59 -0.93 -0.37
C SER A 513 -7.74 0.02 0.00
N ILE A 514 -8.59 0.39 -0.96
CA ILE A 514 -9.77 1.23 -0.72
C ILE A 514 -10.69 0.57 0.32
N ALA A 515 -10.93 -0.74 0.24
CA ALA A 515 -11.73 -1.46 1.22
C ALA A 515 -11.04 -1.60 2.59
N ASP A 516 -9.71 -1.70 2.63
CA ASP A 516 -8.93 -1.93 3.85
C ASP A 516 -8.55 -0.63 4.61
N GLN A 517 -8.45 0.52 3.92
CA GLN A 517 -7.85 1.77 4.42
C GLN A 517 -8.72 3.04 4.24
N ALA A 518 -9.60 3.15 3.24
CA ALA A 518 -10.23 4.43 2.85
C ALA A 518 -11.42 4.88 3.73
N ARG A 519 -11.49 4.42 4.99
CA ARG A 519 -12.50 4.80 6.00
C ARG A 519 -11.86 4.84 7.38
N THR A 520 -12.14 5.90 8.15
CA THR A 520 -11.70 6.09 9.54
C THR A 520 -12.07 4.90 10.43
N ILE A 521 -13.28 4.35 10.24
CA ILE A 521 -13.71 3.10 10.86
C ILE A 521 -13.58 1.98 9.83
N ARG A 522 -12.68 1.03 10.11
CA ARG A 522 -12.37 -0.11 9.23
C ARG A 522 -13.55 -1.10 9.15
N ILE A 523 -14.09 -1.30 7.95
CA ILE A 523 -15.17 -2.27 7.68
C ILE A 523 -14.58 -3.49 6.93
N PRO A 524 -14.97 -4.74 7.25
CA PRO A 524 -14.50 -5.92 6.52
C PRO A 524 -14.87 -5.91 5.03
N VAL A 525 -13.94 -6.37 4.17
CA VAL A 525 -14.09 -6.32 2.70
C VAL A 525 -15.41 -6.91 2.19
N HIS A 526 -15.88 -8.04 2.73
CA HIS A 526 -17.15 -8.65 2.31
C HIS A 526 -18.39 -7.81 2.66
N MET A 527 -18.33 -6.99 3.72
CA MET A 527 -19.39 -6.02 4.03
C MET A 527 -19.32 -4.83 3.07
N ILE A 528 -18.12 -4.39 2.67
CA ILE A 528 -17.95 -3.36 1.64
C ILE A 528 -18.42 -3.85 0.27
N GLU A 529 -18.19 -5.12 -0.09
CA GLU A 529 -18.79 -5.75 -1.28
C GLU A 529 -20.32 -5.78 -1.20
N THR A 530 -20.89 -6.04 -0.01
CA THR A 530 -22.34 -6.02 0.24
C THR A 530 -22.91 -4.61 0.10
N ILE A 531 -22.28 -3.59 0.71
CA ILE A 531 -22.63 -2.16 0.53
C ILE A 531 -22.57 -1.79 -0.96
N ASN A 532 -21.51 -2.19 -1.68
CA ASN A 532 -21.39 -1.94 -3.12
C ASN A 532 -22.39 -2.74 -3.98
N LYS A 533 -23.00 -3.84 -3.50
CA LYS A 533 -24.18 -4.45 -4.15
C LYS A 533 -25.43 -3.59 -3.88
N LEU A 534 -25.63 -3.19 -2.63
CA LEU A 534 -26.77 -2.38 -2.18
C LEU A 534 -26.84 -1.05 -2.93
N MET A 535 -25.77 -0.25 -2.93
CA MET A 535 -25.72 1.05 -3.64
C MET A 535 -25.95 0.92 -5.16
N ARG A 536 -25.64 -0.22 -5.78
CA ARG A 536 -25.93 -0.46 -7.20
C ARG A 536 -27.41 -0.72 -7.43
N VAL A 537 -28.01 -1.64 -6.64
CA VAL A 537 -29.44 -1.95 -6.73
C VAL A 537 -30.29 -0.73 -6.36
N GLN A 538 -29.94 0.00 -5.30
CA GLN A 538 -30.58 1.27 -4.94
C GLN A 538 -30.55 2.25 -6.12
N LYS A 539 -29.41 2.41 -6.81
CA LYS A 539 -29.32 3.28 -7.99
C LYS A 539 -30.13 2.79 -9.20
N GLN A 540 -30.32 1.47 -9.35
CA GLN A 540 -31.20 0.91 -10.38
C GLN A 540 -32.67 1.20 -10.06
N LEU A 541 -33.11 0.91 -8.83
CA LEU A 541 -34.47 1.19 -8.35
C LEU A 541 -34.80 2.70 -8.36
N VAL A 542 -33.85 3.59 -8.07
CA VAL A 542 -34.01 5.05 -8.26
C VAL A 542 -34.28 5.40 -9.73
N GLN A 543 -33.61 4.73 -10.67
CA GLN A 543 -33.81 4.95 -12.11
C GLN A 543 -35.14 4.36 -12.62
N GLU A 544 -35.66 3.30 -11.99
CA GLU A 544 -36.89 2.61 -12.39
C GLU A 544 -38.15 3.23 -11.74
N TYR A 545 -38.08 3.65 -10.47
CA TYR A 545 -39.21 4.25 -9.74
C TYR A 545 -39.22 5.78 -9.74
N GLY A 546 -38.12 6.43 -10.14
CA GLY A 546 -38.00 7.91 -10.13
C GLY A 546 -37.95 8.56 -8.74
N ARG A 547 -37.93 7.75 -7.67
CA ARG A 547 -37.82 8.17 -6.26
C ARG A 547 -36.79 7.32 -5.52
N GLU A 548 -36.43 7.71 -4.31
CA GLU A 548 -35.65 6.82 -3.45
C GLU A 548 -36.46 5.55 -3.08
N PRO A 549 -35.88 4.35 -3.21
CA PRO A 549 -36.50 3.11 -2.79
C PRO A 549 -36.38 2.94 -1.27
N THR A 550 -37.40 2.36 -0.68
CA THR A 550 -37.43 1.99 0.75
C THR A 550 -36.44 0.86 1.04
N PRO A 551 -35.98 0.70 2.30
CA PRO A 551 -35.14 -0.43 2.69
C PRO A 551 -35.78 -1.80 2.43
N ASP A 552 -37.09 -1.82 2.26
CA ASP A 552 -37.91 -3.02 2.16
C ASP A 552 -38.01 -3.45 0.67
N GLU A 553 -38.21 -2.50 -0.25
CA GLU A 553 -38.05 -2.71 -1.70
C GLU A 553 -36.62 -3.14 -2.07
N ILE A 554 -35.60 -2.55 -1.42
CA ILE A 554 -34.20 -2.97 -1.58
C ILE A 554 -33.98 -4.41 -1.06
N ALA A 555 -34.67 -4.81 0.01
CA ALA A 555 -34.55 -6.14 0.61
C ALA A 555 -35.11 -7.24 -0.30
N GLU A 556 -36.24 -6.98 -0.96
CA GLU A 556 -36.85 -7.88 -1.94
C GLU A 556 -35.90 -8.13 -3.13
N GLU A 557 -35.43 -7.08 -3.82
CA GLU A 557 -34.56 -7.20 -5.00
C GLU A 557 -33.17 -7.81 -4.69
N ILE A 558 -32.62 -7.56 -3.50
CA ILE A 558 -31.32 -8.12 -3.10
C ILE A 558 -31.45 -9.57 -2.57
N HIS A 559 -32.67 -10.00 -2.22
CA HIS A 559 -33.01 -11.24 -1.50
C HIS A 559 -32.29 -11.33 -0.14
N LEU A 560 -32.39 -10.29 0.70
CA LEU A 560 -31.87 -10.26 2.07
C LEU A 560 -32.92 -9.76 3.07
N PRO A 561 -32.87 -10.18 4.35
CA PRO A 561 -33.79 -9.64 5.36
C PRO A 561 -33.68 -8.13 5.53
N VAL A 562 -34.82 -7.46 5.68
CA VAL A 562 -34.97 -6.00 5.86
C VAL A 562 -34.04 -5.46 6.96
N GLU A 563 -34.02 -6.11 8.12
CA GLU A 563 -33.14 -5.74 9.26
C GLU A 563 -31.67 -5.67 8.86
N ARG A 564 -31.22 -6.61 8.02
CA ARG A 564 -29.84 -6.69 7.53
C ARG A 564 -29.56 -5.60 6.50
N VAL A 565 -30.53 -5.22 5.67
CA VAL A 565 -30.42 -4.08 4.75
C VAL A 565 -30.31 -2.77 5.54
N ARG A 566 -31.18 -2.56 6.54
CA ARG A 566 -31.14 -1.39 7.44
C ARG A 566 -29.81 -1.31 8.23
N ALA A 567 -29.30 -2.43 8.72
CA ALA A 567 -27.99 -2.50 9.38
C ALA A 567 -26.82 -2.17 8.42
N VAL A 568 -26.84 -2.70 7.19
CA VAL A 568 -25.82 -2.40 6.17
C VAL A 568 -25.86 -0.94 5.74
N LEU A 569 -27.04 -0.33 5.62
CA LEU A 569 -27.20 1.11 5.36
C LEU A 569 -26.60 1.96 6.50
N LYS A 570 -26.89 1.62 7.77
CA LYS A 570 -26.28 2.31 8.93
C LYS A 570 -24.75 2.17 8.96
N MET A 571 -24.21 1.00 8.58
CA MET A 571 -22.77 0.79 8.43
C MET A 571 -22.15 1.51 7.20
N ALA A 572 -22.94 1.89 6.20
CA ALA A 572 -22.45 2.54 4.99
C ALA A 572 -22.13 4.03 5.18
N GLN A 573 -22.75 4.67 6.18
CA GLN A 573 -22.53 6.06 6.57
C GLN A 573 -21.04 6.34 6.88
N GLN A 574 -20.62 7.61 6.73
CA GLN A 574 -19.27 8.07 7.09
C GLN A 574 -19.38 9.03 8.28
N PRO A 575 -18.40 9.06 9.19
CA PRO A 575 -18.36 10.04 10.27
C PRO A 575 -18.17 11.45 9.70
N ILE A 576 -18.83 12.43 10.31
CA ILE A 576 -18.72 13.86 9.99
C ILE A 576 -17.56 14.46 10.81
N SER A 577 -16.93 15.53 10.32
CA SER A 577 -15.93 16.27 11.09
C SER A 577 -16.58 17.04 12.25
N LEU A 578 -15.93 17.08 13.41
CA LEU A 578 -16.34 17.96 14.51
C LEU A 578 -16.16 19.45 14.17
N GLN A 579 -15.24 19.74 13.25
CA GLN A 579 -14.98 21.08 12.69
C GLN A 579 -15.79 21.33 11.40
N ALA A 580 -16.90 20.63 11.21
CA ALA A 580 -17.87 21.02 10.18
C ALA A 580 -18.64 22.25 10.72
N PRO A 581 -18.68 23.39 10.00
CA PRO A 581 -19.48 24.54 10.42
C PRO A 581 -20.97 24.19 10.38
N VAL A 582 -21.75 24.80 11.27
CA VAL A 582 -23.19 24.57 11.42
C VAL A 582 -23.93 25.89 11.25
N GLY A 583 -24.69 26.01 10.15
CA GLY A 583 -25.36 27.25 9.75
C GLY A 583 -24.47 28.15 8.89
N ASP A 584 -24.89 29.41 8.74
CA ASP A 584 -24.23 30.41 7.89
C ASP A 584 -23.17 31.26 8.64
N SER A 585 -22.78 30.85 9.85
CA SER A 585 -21.76 31.51 10.68
C SER A 585 -20.54 30.60 10.85
N ASP A 586 -19.36 31.11 10.51
CA ASP A 586 -18.09 30.36 10.62
C ASP A 586 -17.64 30.11 12.08
N ASP A 587 -18.23 30.81 13.06
CA ASP A 587 -17.86 30.71 14.48
C ASP A 587 -18.44 29.48 15.20
N THR A 588 -19.48 28.82 14.63
CA THR A 588 -20.16 27.67 15.28
C THR A 588 -19.87 26.34 14.59
N SER A 589 -19.14 25.46 15.27
CA SER A 589 -18.76 24.13 14.79
C SER A 589 -19.68 23.02 15.33
N PHE A 590 -19.78 21.90 14.60
CA PHE A 590 -20.57 20.74 15.01
C PHE A 590 -20.15 20.17 16.37
N GLY A 591 -18.86 20.26 16.73
CA GLY A 591 -18.32 19.83 18.02
C GLY A 591 -18.90 20.59 19.22
N ASP A 592 -19.29 21.86 19.04
CA ASP A 592 -19.76 22.73 20.13
C ASP A 592 -21.17 22.32 20.64
N PHE A 593 -21.88 21.53 19.84
CA PHE A 593 -23.20 20.96 20.17
C PHE A 593 -23.11 19.56 20.82
N ILE A 594 -21.91 19.01 21.06
CA ILE A 594 -21.74 17.66 21.63
C ILE A 594 -21.55 17.76 23.14
N GLU A 595 -22.60 17.41 23.89
CA GLU A 595 -22.58 17.23 25.34
C GLU A 595 -21.61 16.11 25.78
N ASP A 596 -20.84 16.36 26.85
CA ASP A 596 -20.02 15.33 27.50
C ASP A 596 -20.86 14.54 28.50
N LYS A 597 -21.32 13.36 28.08
CA LYS A 597 -22.09 12.42 28.90
C LYS A 597 -21.26 11.65 29.94
N SER A 598 -19.96 11.95 30.05
CA SER A 598 -19.07 11.39 31.09
C SER A 598 -18.72 12.37 32.20
N ALA A 599 -19.11 13.64 32.07
CA ALA A 599 -19.02 14.62 33.14
C ALA A 599 -20.13 14.38 34.17
N GLU A 600 -19.75 14.14 35.42
CA GLU A 600 -20.68 14.05 36.55
C GLU A 600 -21.36 15.41 36.78
N ASN A 601 -22.69 15.44 36.77
CA ASN A 601 -23.46 16.67 36.97
C ASN A 601 -23.28 17.16 38.42
N PRO A 602 -22.82 18.40 38.66
CA PRO A 602 -22.63 18.92 40.02
C PRO A 602 -23.90 18.90 40.88
N MET A 603 -25.09 18.93 40.28
CA MET A 603 -26.36 18.77 40.99
C MET A 603 -26.60 17.33 41.48
N GLU A 604 -26.18 16.33 40.70
CA GLU A 604 -26.31 14.91 41.05
C GLU A 604 -25.29 14.53 42.13
N GLU A 605 -24.03 14.95 42.01
CA GLU A 605 -23.01 14.69 43.05
C GLU A 605 -23.34 15.43 44.36
N ALA A 606 -23.88 16.65 44.31
CA ALA A 606 -24.43 17.30 45.50
C ALA A 606 -25.60 16.51 46.10
N GLY A 607 -26.47 15.93 45.26
CA GLY A 607 -27.52 15.01 45.66
C GLY A 607 -27.00 13.75 46.36
N PHE A 608 -25.96 13.11 45.81
CA PHE A 608 -25.32 11.93 46.40
C PHE A 608 -24.60 12.25 47.72
N ALA A 609 -23.92 13.40 47.82
CA ALA A 609 -23.31 13.86 49.06
C ALA A 609 -24.38 14.10 50.16
N MET A 610 -25.46 14.81 49.83
CA MET A 610 -26.56 15.06 50.77
C MET A 610 -27.28 13.76 51.17
N LEU A 611 -27.47 12.82 50.24
CA LEU A 611 -28.03 11.49 50.51
C LEU A 611 -27.12 10.70 51.46
N LYS A 612 -25.80 10.72 51.23
CA LYS A 612 -24.81 10.03 52.08
C LYS A 612 -24.86 10.55 53.52
N ASP A 613 -24.89 11.86 53.71
CA ASP A 613 -24.99 12.47 55.03
C ASP A 613 -26.32 12.13 55.71
N LYS A 614 -27.44 12.12 54.98
CA LYS A 614 -28.74 11.67 55.54
C LYS A 614 -28.81 10.18 55.82
N ILE A 615 -28.14 9.34 55.05
CA ILE A 615 -27.99 7.91 55.37
C ILE A 615 -27.22 7.74 56.69
N ILE A 616 -26.13 8.48 56.90
CA ILE A 616 -25.36 8.46 58.16
C ILE A 616 -26.25 8.93 59.33
N GLU A 617 -26.93 10.08 59.19
CA GLU A 617 -27.84 10.62 60.23
C GLU A 617 -28.95 9.63 60.63
N VAL A 618 -29.50 8.86 59.68
CA VAL A 618 -30.52 7.85 59.99
C VAL A 618 -29.90 6.55 60.53
N LEU A 619 -28.70 6.16 60.10
CA LEU A 619 -27.96 5.02 60.66
C LEU A 619 -27.55 5.24 62.12
N ASP A 620 -27.21 6.48 62.51
CA ASP A 620 -26.94 6.88 63.90
C ASP A 620 -28.12 6.62 64.85
N THR A 621 -29.35 6.55 64.31
CA THR A 621 -30.55 6.24 65.10
C THR A 621 -30.78 4.72 65.29
N LEU A 622 -29.91 3.85 64.78
CA LEU A 622 -29.91 2.42 65.09
C LEU A 622 -29.02 2.13 66.31
N THR A 623 -29.14 0.93 66.89
CA THR A 623 -28.11 0.49 67.85
C THR A 623 -26.80 0.23 67.09
N GLU A 624 -25.65 0.53 67.68
CA GLU A 624 -24.30 0.34 67.11
C GLU A 624 -24.13 -0.98 66.33
N ARG A 625 -24.49 -2.13 66.94
CA ARG A 625 -24.44 -3.46 66.32
C ARG A 625 -25.42 -3.69 65.15
N GLU A 626 -26.49 -2.90 65.04
CA GLU A 626 -27.38 -2.89 63.87
C GLU A 626 -26.82 -1.97 62.77
N ARG A 627 -26.19 -0.85 63.15
CA ARG A 627 -25.51 0.10 62.25
C ARG A 627 -24.32 -0.56 61.54
N GLU A 628 -23.35 -1.10 62.29
CA GLU A 628 -22.13 -1.67 61.70
C GLU A 628 -22.42 -2.84 60.76
N VAL A 629 -23.43 -3.67 61.08
CA VAL A 629 -23.88 -4.78 60.21
C VAL A 629 -24.44 -4.26 58.88
N LEU A 630 -25.06 -3.07 58.84
CA LEU A 630 -25.46 -2.44 57.58
C LEU A 630 -24.26 -1.79 56.87
N GLU A 631 -23.42 -1.02 57.58
CA GLU A 631 -22.23 -0.36 56.99
C GLU A 631 -21.30 -1.37 56.30
N GLN A 632 -20.98 -2.48 56.96
CA GLN A 632 -20.08 -3.52 56.43
C GLN A 632 -20.73 -4.34 55.29
N ARG A 633 -22.04 -4.59 55.36
CA ARG A 633 -22.73 -5.42 54.35
C ARG A 633 -23.00 -4.66 53.06
N PHE A 634 -23.35 -3.39 53.15
CA PHE A 634 -23.59 -2.54 51.98
C PHE A 634 -22.36 -1.73 51.54
N GLY A 635 -21.26 -1.78 52.29
CA GLY A 635 -19.99 -1.12 51.93
C GLY A 635 -19.97 0.39 52.15
N LEU A 636 -20.90 0.93 52.95
CA LEU A 636 -21.15 2.39 53.08
C LEU A 636 -19.96 3.19 53.65
N LYS A 637 -18.96 2.51 54.21
CA LYS A 637 -17.77 3.10 54.84
C LYS A 637 -16.49 2.92 54.01
N ASP A 638 -16.27 1.70 53.51
CA ASP A 638 -15.03 1.31 52.83
C ASP A 638 -15.18 1.12 51.31
N GLY A 639 -16.40 1.28 50.77
CA GLY A 639 -16.77 0.91 49.39
C GLY A 639 -16.99 -0.59 49.13
N TYR A 640 -16.47 -1.46 50.00
CA TYR A 640 -16.56 -2.92 49.83
C TYR A 640 -17.73 -3.54 50.61
N SER A 641 -18.70 -4.10 49.89
CA SER A 641 -19.78 -4.92 50.47
C SER A 641 -19.28 -6.30 50.91
N ARG A 642 -19.55 -6.68 52.16
CA ARG A 642 -19.14 -7.96 52.76
C ARG A 642 -20.32 -8.93 52.85
N THR A 643 -20.07 -10.22 52.67
CA THR A 643 -21.12 -11.25 52.77
C THR A 643 -21.59 -11.45 54.21
N LEU A 644 -22.81 -11.98 54.37
CA LEU A 644 -23.39 -12.35 55.68
C LEU A 644 -22.52 -13.32 56.51
N GLU A 645 -21.61 -14.06 55.86
CA GLU A 645 -20.73 -15.03 56.50
C GLU A 645 -19.41 -14.39 56.97
N GLU A 646 -18.85 -13.46 56.19
CA GLU A 646 -17.68 -12.66 56.57
C GLU A 646 -18.02 -11.69 57.71
N VAL A 647 -19.16 -11.01 57.62
CA VAL A 647 -19.71 -10.17 58.70
C VAL A 647 -20.00 -11.04 59.94
N GLY A 648 -20.53 -12.25 59.76
CA GLY A 648 -20.73 -13.22 60.85
C GLY A 648 -19.43 -13.59 61.56
N ARG A 649 -18.37 -13.86 60.78
CA ARG A 649 -17.03 -14.16 61.31
C ARG A 649 -16.44 -12.98 62.08
N GLN A 650 -16.66 -11.74 61.64
CA GLN A 650 -16.19 -10.53 62.33
C GLN A 650 -16.94 -10.29 63.65
N PHE A 651 -18.26 -10.47 63.68
CA PHE A 651 -19.08 -10.33 64.90
C PHE A 651 -19.12 -11.57 65.82
N GLN A 652 -18.35 -12.62 65.50
CA GLN A 652 -18.35 -13.92 66.18
C GLN A 652 -19.76 -14.56 66.30
N VAL A 653 -20.54 -14.44 65.23
CA VAL A 653 -21.99 -14.74 65.20
C VAL A 653 -22.35 -15.54 63.93
N THR A 654 -23.35 -16.41 64.03
CA THR A 654 -23.79 -17.22 62.89
C THR A 654 -24.37 -16.37 61.76
N ARG A 655 -24.13 -16.78 60.50
CA ARG A 655 -24.63 -16.14 59.27
C ARG A 655 -26.12 -15.78 59.32
N GLU A 656 -26.97 -16.70 59.83
CA GLU A 656 -28.41 -16.47 59.95
C GLU A 656 -28.76 -15.43 61.04
N ARG A 657 -27.95 -15.30 62.09
CA ARG A 657 -28.15 -14.27 63.12
C ARG A 657 -27.74 -12.88 62.63
N ILE A 658 -26.75 -12.75 61.75
CA ILE A 658 -26.48 -11.49 61.03
C ILE A 658 -27.67 -11.09 60.16
N ARG A 659 -28.22 -12.04 59.39
CA ARG A 659 -29.43 -11.82 58.58
C ARG A 659 -30.64 -11.39 59.43
N GLN A 660 -30.80 -11.92 60.63
CA GLN A 660 -31.84 -11.45 61.58
C GLN A 660 -31.61 -10.00 62.04
N ILE A 661 -30.36 -9.63 62.33
CA ILE A 661 -29.98 -8.26 62.75
C ILE A 661 -30.22 -7.28 61.60
N GLU A 662 -29.78 -7.63 60.39
CA GLU A 662 -30.02 -6.89 59.15
C GLU A 662 -31.52 -6.68 58.89
N ALA A 663 -32.33 -7.75 58.88
CA ALA A 663 -33.77 -7.65 58.64
C ALA A 663 -34.49 -6.80 59.70
N LYS A 664 -34.04 -6.87 60.96
CA LYS A 664 -34.54 -6.03 62.06
C LYS A 664 -34.13 -4.56 61.90
N ALA A 665 -32.90 -4.29 61.48
CA ALA A 665 -32.42 -2.94 61.19
C ALA A 665 -33.19 -2.32 60.01
N LEU A 666 -33.31 -3.04 58.88
CA LEU A 666 -34.11 -2.59 57.73
C LEU A 666 -35.59 -2.37 58.08
N ARG A 667 -36.17 -3.19 58.96
CA ARG A 667 -37.55 -2.97 59.48
C ARG A 667 -37.66 -1.69 60.32
N LYS A 668 -36.62 -1.31 61.08
CA LYS A 668 -36.55 -0.01 61.77
C LYS A 668 -36.40 1.16 60.79
N MET A 669 -35.53 1.04 59.78
CA MET A 669 -35.32 2.07 58.75
C MET A 669 -36.61 2.39 57.98
N ARG A 670 -37.45 1.37 57.74
CA ARG A 670 -38.78 1.49 57.10
C ARG A 670 -39.87 2.13 57.97
N HIS A 671 -39.58 2.58 59.20
CA HIS A 671 -40.55 3.29 60.02
C HIS A 671 -40.87 4.67 59.42
N PRO A 672 -42.13 5.15 59.40
CA PRO A 672 -42.51 6.44 58.80
C PRO A 672 -41.65 7.65 59.21
N THR A 673 -41.21 7.71 60.46
CA THR A 673 -40.33 8.78 60.99
C THR A 673 -38.92 8.80 60.37
N ARG A 674 -38.44 7.66 59.86
CA ARG A 674 -37.09 7.50 59.30
C ARG A 674 -37.11 7.49 57.78
N ILE A 675 -38.08 6.79 57.17
CA ILE A 675 -38.21 6.74 55.72
C ILE A 675 -38.42 8.14 55.12
N ARG A 676 -39.24 9.00 55.75
CA ARG A 676 -39.45 10.41 55.33
C ARG A 676 -38.19 11.26 55.23
N LYS A 677 -37.08 10.89 55.89
CA LYS A 677 -35.78 11.59 55.75
C LYS A 677 -34.98 11.17 54.51
N LEU A 678 -35.36 10.06 53.89
CA LEU A 678 -34.69 9.44 52.74
C LEU A 678 -35.59 9.38 51.49
N GLU A 679 -36.90 9.47 51.68
CA GLU A 679 -37.96 9.36 50.66
C GLU A 679 -37.78 10.39 49.54
N GLY A 680 -37.44 11.65 49.87
CA GLY A 680 -37.16 12.71 48.88
C GLY A 680 -35.88 12.53 48.06
N PHE A 681 -35.05 11.52 48.34
CA PHE A 681 -33.89 11.16 47.52
C PHE A 681 -34.17 9.97 46.59
N ILE A 682 -35.37 9.39 46.63
CA ILE A 682 -35.79 8.27 45.74
C ILE A 682 -36.17 8.80 44.34
N GLU A 683 -36.48 10.09 44.23
CA GLU A 683 -36.85 10.77 42.96
C GLU A 683 -35.66 11.40 42.22
N LEU A 684 -34.44 11.35 42.79
CA LEU A 684 -33.23 11.69 42.05
C LEU A 684 -32.97 10.64 40.95
N PRO A 685 -32.55 11.05 39.74
CA PRO A 685 -32.22 10.11 38.67
C PRO A 685 -31.01 9.23 39.04
N MET A 686 -31.00 8.02 38.47
CA MET A 686 -30.00 6.96 38.61
C MET A 686 -29.30 6.71 37.27
#